data_AF-A0A2D7H7U7-F1
#
_entry.id   AF-A0A2D7H7U7-F1
#
_cell.length_a   1.000
_cell.length_b   1.000
_cell.length_c   1.000
_cell.angle_alpha   90.00
_cell.angle_beta   90.00
_cell.angle_gamma   90.00
#
_symmetry.space_group_name_H-M   'P 1'
#
loop_
_entity.id
_entity.type
_entity.pdbx_description
1 polymer ?
#
loop_
_entity_poly.entity_id
_entity_poly.type
_entity_poly.pdbx_seq_one_letter_code
_entity_poly.pdbx_strand_id
1 'polypeptide(L)'
;MPKTETPHSGVPVLGVKSAEKPAPVKSRPNVLFIAIDDLRPELGTYGTDVITPNIDRLAASGVRFDQAYCQQAVCGASRLSLMSGLYPIRTGEQTFHVSGWRDRHPNVLTMNQHFGQQGYSTIGLGKIYHGHSGRGVDLKNWGRWVDISAAHYAKPENLETLARVQAEGKVGDEKDPAKGPLTESADVHDDTYMDGKRAAEATRILENLASDQQQPFFLAVGFAKPHLPFVAPQKYWDLYERADFKMPPNQSIPKGYPEHAANLMAHEMHKYSDFEGESPADFSDDLNLRLLHGYAATTSYADACVGRVLDTLEQTGLAENTIVVLWGDHGWKLGDHGSWTKHTNFECDARTPLIIRDPRISETEPSPRLVELIDLYPTLCDLAGIPVPGHCQGRSFRTLLTEPESGHRYDAYSSYPAYKMLGHSLRFGNYRYTEWRDDAEEVKARVLTNLKKDPGEVTNLVDDPKHAEAVARAEERLSLRINLARKPAMRQQPDVARAIESSVAVASVTEMQTEPTMEDRLGVTASTGKVKSHNMIKLDVQEERVRQSIDGFGGSIAFWGVNADDKALEAAINGLNVSIVRVQGEVSKTGDAERNRDVLQRATRVNPDLQVLLTFWQPRSAKHPDNNYWLDIVESNGAEQFRLKPSREDEWADEMIARVLQHQKWGVNVEVVAVQNESNWSHPGTQTCGWEPLRLANFVEQKVRPRLDAAGLSQVKLAAPDLAYLGDNASEVQRFLPTLTSPSVEVAAYHMYDSFVEGQDGGIGNLLEKTQALGQMRQQNFPSKRLWMTETTGAQWNGAQWHTFGWTPDLSEHDKAILAARYIHMTLSDAEANAFLWWGLIYSLAPERVTDPNTRQKHRDEGLVLVQEETQNGFQAFLERTKKYYAFRQYSGFVRPGYQRLAVDSPTHLQVSAYRSPDRAKLVVVVVNDSNDVHDVQFSAPADYKLSQVRQTDRQRDCEPVPASEAMPGKSVRTVVFER
;
A
#
# COMPACT_ATOMS: atom_id res chain seq x y z
N MET A 1 -26.52 10.37 58.28
CA MET A 1 -26.06 10.14 59.67
C MET A 1 -25.61 8.69 59.75
N PRO A 2 -24.40 8.38 60.24
CA PRO A 2 -23.16 9.20 60.33
C PRO A 2 -22.53 9.40 58.91
N LYS A 3 -21.52 10.23 58.59
CA LYS A 3 -20.34 10.80 59.30
C LYS A 3 -19.17 9.81 59.48
N THR A 4 -17.88 10.16 59.31
CA THR A 4 -17.17 11.25 58.58
C THR A 4 -15.70 10.74 58.38
N GLU A 5 -14.60 11.46 58.07
CA GLU A 5 -14.25 12.89 57.98
C GLU A 5 -13.03 13.10 57.04
N THR A 6 -12.82 14.33 56.57
CA THR A 6 -11.50 14.88 56.17
C THR A 6 -11.30 16.20 56.95
N PRO A 7 -10.06 16.66 57.17
CA PRO A 7 -9.49 17.73 56.33
C PRO A 7 -7.97 17.49 56.11
N HIS A 8 -7.00 18.40 55.87
CA HIS A 8 -6.80 19.87 55.72
C HIS A 8 -5.51 20.03 54.84
N SER A 9 -5.13 21.13 54.17
CA SER A 9 -5.78 22.41 53.83
C SER A 9 -4.91 23.27 52.88
N GLY A 10 -5.44 23.71 51.73
CA GLY A 10 -4.96 24.89 50.95
C GLY A 10 -3.55 24.79 50.31
N VAL A 11 -3.08 25.67 49.42
CA VAL A 11 -3.57 26.91 48.75
C VAL A 11 -2.68 27.12 47.48
N PRO A 12 -3.03 27.86 46.40
CA PRO A 12 -4.32 28.15 45.75
C PRO A 12 -4.42 27.52 44.33
N VAL A 13 -5.59 27.62 43.69
CA VAL A 13 -5.67 27.45 42.22
C VAL A 13 -5.23 28.74 41.54
N LEU A 14 -4.01 28.77 41.01
CA LEU A 14 -3.63 29.74 39.98
C LEU A 14 -4.34 29.35 38.68
N GLY A 15 -4.90 30.34 37.97
CA GLY A 15 -5.76 30.10 36.83
C GLY A 15 -5.03 29.37 35.69
N VAL A 16 -5.68 28.35 35.13
CA VAL A 16 -5.27 27.74 33.87
C VAL A 16 -5.29 28.83 32.80
N LYS A 17 -4.11 29.29 32.39
CA LYS A 17 -3.98 30.04 31.14
C LYS A 17 -4.49 29.11 30.04
N SER A 18 -5.42 29.60 29.23
CA SER A 18 -5.71 28.99 27.93
C SER A 18 -4.39 28.85 27.18
N ALA A 19 -4.05 27.63 26.73
CA ALA A 19 -2.89 27.43 25.87
C ALA A 19 -3.06 28.29 24.61
N GLU A 20 -2.22 29.31 24.47
CA GLU A 20 -2.17 30.11 23.25
C GLU A 20 -1.74 29.19 22.12
N LYS A 21 -2.53 29.10 21.04
CA LYS A 21 -2.16 28.30 19.87
C LYS A 21 -0.78 28.76 19.38
N PRO A 22 0.21 27.85 19.24
CA PRO A 22 1.50 28.22 18.67
C PRO A 22 1.33 28.87 17.30
N ALA A 23 1.92 30.05 17.11
CA ALA A 23 2.03 30.65 15.79
C ALA A 23 3.01 29.82 14.94
N PRO A 24 2.75 29.60 13.64
CA PRO A 24 3.54 28.67 12.83
C PRO A 24 4.95 29.21 12.55
N VAL A 25 5.97 28.52 13.06
CA VAL A 25 7.38 28.78 12.78
C VAL A 25 7.86 27.83 11.67
N LYS A 26 8.65 28.35 10.72
CA LYS A 26 9.22 27.59 9.59
C LYS A 26 10.49 26.81 9.98
N SER A 27 10.52 26.21 11.16
CA SER A 27 11.65 25.40 11.64
C SER A 27 11.60 23.99 11.05
N ARG A 28 12.78 23.41 10.79
CA ARG A 28 12.92 21.96 10.55
C ARG A 28 12.81 21.23 11.90
N PRO A 29 12.25 20.01 11.94
CA PRO A 29 12.21 19.23 13.17
C PRO A 29 13.61 18.73 13.55
N ASN A 30 13.90 18.65 14.83
CA ASN A 30 15.04 17.91 15.35
C ASN A 30 14.79 16.39 15.27
N VAL A 31 15.87 15.61 15.37
CA VAL A 31 15.81 14.15 15.49
C VAL A 31 16.58 13.70 16.72
N LEU A 32 15.92 12.99 17.63
CA LEU A 32 16.52 12.18 18.68
C LEU A 32 16.45 10.71 18.25
N PHE A 33 17.61 10.10 18.03
CA PHE A 33 17.75 8.76 17.44
C PHE A 33 18.35 7.80 18.47
N ILE A 34 17.48 7.15 19.25
CA ILE A 34 17.84 6.23 20.32
C ILE A 34 18.05 4.83 19.73
N ALA A 35 19.28 4.34 19.79
CA ALA A 35 19.63 2.97 19.42
C ALA A 35 19.82 2.13 20.69
N ILE A 36 19.23 0.94 20.73
CA ILE A 36 19.39 -0.03 21.81
C ILE A 36 19.96 -1.33 21.22
N ASP A 37 20.73 -2.07 22.01
CA ASP A 37 21.67 -3.09 21.53
C ASP A 37 21.28 -4.49 22.03
N ASP A 38 21.12 -5.43 21.10
CA ASP A 38 20.55 -6.77 21.34
C ASP A 38 19.10 -6.75 21.88
N LEU A 39 18.37 -5.64 21.68
CA LEU A 39 16.99 -5.49 22.15
C LEU A 39 16.01 -6.18 21.18
N ARG A 40 15.42 -7.29 21.62
CA ARG A 40 14.23 -7.90 20.99
C ARG A 40 12.94 -7.22 21.49
N PRO A 41 11.75 -7.52 20.92
CA PRO A 41 10.46 -6.95 21.36
C PRO A 41 9.97 -7.41 22.76
N GLU A 42 10.88 -7.53 23.74
CA GLU A 42 10.62 -7.97 25.10
C GLU A 42 10.36 -6.75 26.01
N LEU A 43 9.23 -6.09 25.76
CA LEU A 43 8.83 -4.81 26.35
C LEU A 43 7.35 -4.87 26.74
N GLY A 44 6.95 -4.16 27.80
CA GLY A 44 5.56 -4.10 28.26
C GLY A 44 4.58 -3.70 27.15
N THR A 45 4.93 -2.69 26.35
CA THR A 45 4.12 -2.25 25.19
C THR A 45 4.01 -3.28 24.06
N TYR A 46 4.91 -4.26 23.98
CA TYR A 46 4.80 -5.40 23.05
C TYR A 46 4.08 -6.62 23.67
N GLY A 47 3.64 -6.53 24.93
CA GLY A 47 2.80 -7.52 25.61
C GLY A 47 3.57 -8.56 26.42
N THR A 48 4.74 -8.21 26.97
CA THR A 48 5.52 -9.10 27.85
C THR A 48 5.59 -8.54 29.28
N ASP A 49 5.95 -9.39 30.25
CA ASP A 49 6.01 -9.01 31.67
C ASP A 49 7.26 -8.17 32.05
N VAL A 50 8.04 -7.71 31.06
CA VAL A 50 9.23 -6.88 31.29
C VAL A 50 8.82 -5.41 31.51
N ILE A 51 9.12 -4.89 32.68
CA ILE A 51 8.74 -3.56 33.15
C ILE A 51 9.54 -2.47 32.42
N THR A 52 8.91 -1.86 31.40
CA THR A 52 9.49 -0.78 30.57
C THR A 52 8.61 0.48 30.47
N PRO A 53 8.26 1.12 31.60
CA PRO A 53 7.28 2.21 31.63
C PRO A 53 7.66 3.45 30.79
N ASN A 54 8.94 3.71 30.52
CA ASN A 54 9.36 4.89 29.76
C ASN A 54 9.33 4.65 28.24
N ILE A 55 9.70 3.46 27.79
CA ILE A 55 9.57 3.01 26.41
C ILE A 55 8.09 2.80 26.09
N ASP A 56 7.30 2.30 27.04
CA ASP A 56 5.85 2.18 26.92
C ASP A 56 5.17 3.56 26.85
N ARG A 57 5.65 4.54 27.63
CA ARG A 57 5.23 5.96 27.55
C ARG A 57 5.55 6.59 26.19
N LEU A 58 6.70 6.25 25.58
CA LEU A 58 7.06 6.66 24.22
C LEU A 58 6.17 5.97 23.17
N ALA A 59 5.84 4.69 23.35
CA ALA A 59 4.93 3.95 22.47
C ALA A 59 3.48 4.44 22.57
N ALA A 60 3.02 4.87 23.75
CA ALA A 60 1.69 5.44 23.96
C ALA A 60 1.54 6.89 23.44
N SER A 61 2.65 7.51 23.00
CA SER A 61 2.68 8.86 22.42
C SER A 61 3.27 8.88 21.00
N GLY A 62 3.41 7.72 20.37
CA GLY A 62 3.99 7.51 19.05
C GLY A 62 3.44 6.25 18.38
N VAL A 63 4.00 5.88 17.24
CA VAL A 63 3.63 4.64 16.53
C VAL A 63 4.65 3.54 16.84
N ARG A 64 4.16 2.50 17.53
CA ARG A 64 4.83 1.21 17.69
C ARG A 64 4.67 0.39 16.41
N PHE A 65 5.75 -0.22 15.92
CA PHE A 65 5.70 -1.12 14.76
C PHE A 65 5.81 -2.56 15.22
N ASP A 66 4.78 -3.37 14.99
CA ASP A 66 4.73 -4.75 15.48
C ASP A 66 5.62 -5.69 14.66
N GLN A 67 5.93 -5.30 13.42
CA GLN A 67 6.59 -6.15 12.41
C GLN A 67 7.80 -5.43 11.77
N ALA A 68 8.71 -4.94 12.62
CA ALA A 68 10.00 -4.37 12.21
C ALA A 68 11.13 -5.41 12.22
N TYR A 69 11.97 -5.39 11.17
CA TYR A 69 13.01 -6.40 10.96
C TYR A 69 14.38 -5.81 10.61
N CYS A 70 15.42 -6.35 11.25
CA CYS A 70 16.81 -6.10 10.88
C CYS A 70 17.20 -6.83 9.59
N GLN A 71 18.23 -6.33 8.91
CA GLN A 71 18.69 -6.91 7.63
C GLN A 71 19.73 -8.03 7.84
N GLN A 72 20.29 -8.14 9.05
CA GLN A 72 21.10 -9.27 9.52
C GLN A 72 21.19 -9.22 11.06
N ALA A 73 20.99 -10.34 11.75
CA ALA A 73 21.06 -10.43 13.21
C ALA A 73 22.50 -10.45 13.78
N VAL A 74 23.28 -9.41 13.48
CA VAL A 74 24.52 -9.05 14.21
C VAL A 74 24.78 -7.55 14.11
N CYS A 75 25.21 -6.93 15.22
CA CYS A 75 25.24 -5.48 15.38
C CYS A 75 25.98 -4.75 14.26
N GLY A 76 27.17 -5.25 13.86
CA GLY A 76 28.02 -4.60 12.86
C GLY A 76 27.32 -4.44 11.51
N ALA A 77 26.87 -5.56 10.95
CA ALA A 77 26.13 -5.61 9.69
C ALA A 77 24.80 -4.83 9.76
N SER A 78 24.01 -5.00 10.83
CA SER A 78 22.71 -4.33 10.97
C SER A 78 22.84 -2.81 11.07
N ARG A 79 23.69 -2.33 11.98
CA ARG A 79 23.87 -0.89 12.24
C ARG A 79 24.45 -0.17 11.03
N LEU A 80 25.43 -0.77 10.34
CA LEU A 80 25.90 -0.20 9.07
C LEU A 80 24.81 -0.26 7.99
N SER A 81 24.04 -1.34 7.92
CA SER A 81 22.96 -1.48 6.93
C SER A 81 21.96 -0.33 7.04
N LEU A 82 21.43 -0.09 8.25
CA LEU A 82 20.56 1.06 8.56
C LEU A 82 21.26 2.38 8.21
N MET A 83 22.42 2.65 8.83
CA MET A 83 23.09 3.95 8.72
C MET A 83 23.59 4.30 7.31
N SER A 84 23.76 3.30 6.42
CA SER A 84 24.10 3.51 5.00
C SER A 84 22.90 3.37 4.06
N GLY A 85 21.76 2.87 4.53
CA GLY A 85 20.58 2.57 3.70
C GLY A 85 20.80 1.43 2.71
N LEU A 86 21.78 0.55 2.93
CA LEU A 86 22.18 -0.55 2.03
C LEU A 86 22.05 -1.91 2.73
N TYR A 87 21.69 -2.98 2.02
CA TYR A 87 21.69 -4.33 2.60
C TYR A 87 23.14 -4.82 2.90
N PRO A 88 23.34 -5.74 3.88
CA PRO A 88 24.65 -6.29 4.22
C PRO A 88 25.41 -6.93 3.04
N ILE A 89 24.68 -7.56 2.11
CA ILE A 89 25.27 -8.12 0.87
C ILE A 89 25.78 -7.04 -0.10
N ARG A 90 25.30 -5.80 0.03
CA ARG A 90 25.75 -4.64 -0.77
C ARG A 90 26.89 -3.88 -0.09
N THR A 91 26.82 -3.68 1.23
CA THR A 91 27.95 -3.12 2.00
C THR A 91 29.17 -4.05 1.94
N GLY A 92 28.92 -5.37 1.90
CA GLY A 92 29.92 -6.41 1.99
C GLY A 92 30.43 -6.62 3.42
N GLU A 93 29.72 -6.10 4.42
CA GLU A 93 29.96 -6.32 5.85
C GLU A 93 28.89 -7.28 6.38
N GLN A 94 29.26 -8.54 6.62
CA GLN A 94 28.34 -9.59 7.07
C GLN A 94 28.72 -10.16 8.45
N THR A 95 29.47 -9.39 9.25
CA THR A 95 29.90 -9.78 10.61
C THR A 95 29.80 -8.60 11.57
N PHE A 96 30.18 -8.79 12.83
CA PHE A 96 30.36 -7.68 13.77
C PHE A 96 31.61 -6.83 13.46
N HIS A 97 32.64 -7.40 12.82
CA HIS A 97 33.87 -6.72 12.42
C HIS A 97 33.70 -5.88 11.13
N VAL A 98 32.98 -4.77 11.24
CA VAL A 98 32.86 -3.77 10.16
C VAL A 98 34.22 -3.17 9.81
N SER A 99 34.75 -3.47 8.63
CA SER A 99 36.05 -2.93 8.18
C SER A 99 36.22 -2.85 6.65
N GLY A 100 36.55 -1.65 6.17
CA GLY A 100 36.83 -1.40 4.75
C GLY A 100 35.58 -1.15 3.89
N TRP A 101 34.36 -1.18 4.43
CA TRP A 101 33.17 -0.73 3.68
C TRP A 101 33.32 0.67 3.08
N ARG A 102 33.96 1.62 3.78
CA ARG A 102 34.16 2.99 3.25
C ARG A 102 35.15 3.02 2.09
N ASP A 103 36.12 2.12 2.07
CA ASP A 103 37.07 1.96 0.97
C ASP A 103 36.39 1.31 -0.26
N ARG A 104 35.42 0.41 -0.01
CA ARG A 104 34.55 -0.22 -1.03
C ARG A 104 33.45 0.73 -1.55
N HIS A 105 32.97 1.65 -0.71
CA HIS A 105 31.83 2.53 -0.96
C HIS A 105 32.12 3.99 -0.58
N PRO A 106 33.14 4.64 -1.18
CA PRO A 106 33.60 5.98 -0.77
C PRO A 106 32.53 7.06 -0.92
N ASN A 107 31.61 6.90 -1.87
CA ASN A 107 30.57 7.88 -2.22
C ASN A 107 29.22 7.62 -1.52
N VAL A 108 29.12 6.62 -0.64
CA VAL A 108 27.89 6.36 0.13
C VAL A 108 27.81 7.34 1.29
N LEU A 109 26.77 8.17 1.30
CA LEU A 109 26.47 9.09 2.39
C LEU A 109 25.73 8.34 3.50
N THR A 110 26.30 8.26 4.69
CA THR A 110 25.60 7.74 5.87
C THR A 110 24.56 8.74 6.38
N MET A 111 23.59 8.27 7.15
CA MET A 111 22.53 9.12 7.69
C MET A 111 23.08 10.31 8.49
N ASN A 112 24.10 10.08 9.34
CA ASN A 112 24.79 11.16 10.06
C ASN A 112 25.53 12.13 9.11
N GLN A 113 26.19 11.62 8.06
CA GLN A 113 26.87 12.44 7.07
C GLN A 113 25.90 13.32 6.29
N HIS A 114 24.77 12.74 5.87
CA HIS A 114 23.76 13.41 5.06
C HIS A 114 22.98 14.47 5.84
N PHE A 115 22.50 14.15 7.05
CA PHE A 115 21.85 15.17 7.91
C PHE A 115 22.78 16.36 8.17
N GLY A 116 24.09 16.11 8.39
CA GLY A 116 25.10 17.16 8.53
C GLY A 116 25.24 18.02 7.27
N GLN A 117 25.32 17.39 6.09
CA GLN A 117 25.33 18.10 4.79
C GLN A 117 24.04 18.89 4.52
N GLN A 118 22.92 18.52 5.13
CA GLN A 118 21.66 19.26 5.06
C GLN A 118 21.53 20.37 6.12
N GLY A 119 22.57 20.62 6.91
CA GLY A 119 22.64 21.72 7.88
C GLY A 119 22.19 21.39 9.30
N TYR A 120 22.10 20.10 9.66
CA TYR A 120 21.82 19.69 11.05
C TYR A 120 23.11 19.64 11.88
N SER A 121 23.02 20.01 13.15
CA SER A 121 24.05 19.71 14.16
C SER A 121 24.01 18.21 14.47
N THR A 122 24.93 17.43 13.90
CA THR A 122 24.96 15.96 14.06
C THR A 122 25.85 15.55 15.23
N ILE A 123 25.23 14.99 16.27
CA ILE A 123 25.88 14.59 17.51
C ILE A 123 25.69 13.08 17.70
N GLY A 124 26.78 12.34 17.86
CA GLY A 124 26.76 10.89 18.11
C GLY A 124 27.37 10.54 19.46
N LEU A 125 26.68 9.70 20.22
CA LEU A 125 27.08 9.23 21.54
C LEU A 125 26.80 7.72 21.68
N GLY A 126 27.77 6.96 22.21
CA GLY A 126 27.58 5.54 22.53
C GLY A 126 27.56 4.60 21.31
N LYS A 127 26.88 3.46 21.43
CA LYS A 127 26.87 2.42 20.39
C LYS A 127 25.82 2.73 19.32
N ILE A 128 26.20 3.54 18.32
CA ILE A 128 25.37 3.79 17.11
C ILE A 128 25.78 2.81 16.01
N TYR A 129 27.05 2.85 15.61
CA TYR A 129 27.72 1.75 14.91
C TYR A 129 28.24 0.73 15.95
N HIS A 130 28.66 -0.46 15.54
CA HIS A 130 29.15 -1.48 16.47
C HIS A 130 30.46 -1.10 17.18
N GLY A 131 31.36 -0.39 16.50
CA GLY A 131 32.59 0.12 17.10
C GLY A 131 32.37 1.42 17.89
N HIS A 132 33.11 1.59 18.98
CA HIS A 132 33.19 2.85 19.74
C HIS A 132 34.35 3.75 19.23
N SER A 133 35.35 3.17 18.57
CA SER A 133 36.46 3.88 17.92
C SER A 133 36.99 3.10 16.69
N GLY A 134 37.88 3.72 15.91
CA GLY A 134 38.53 3.07 14.76
C GLY A 134 37.69 3.02 13.48
N ARG A 135 37.97 2.03 12.61
CA ARG A 135 37.38 1.93 11.25
C ARG A 135 35.93 1.42 11.20
N GLY A 136 35.44 0.85 12.30
CA GLY A 136 34.06 0.36 12.45
C GLY A 136 33.04 1.43 12.84
N VAL A 137 33.44 2.70 12.85
CA VAL A 137 32.62 3.88 13.21
C VAL A 137 32.85 4.98 12.17
N ASP A 138 31.85 5.84 12.00
CA ASP A 138 31.90 6.93 11.03
C ASP A 138 32.35 8.28 11.62
N LEU A 139 33.40 8.27 12.47
CA LEU A 139 33.81 9.44 13.28
C LEU A 139 34.05 10.73 12.46
N LYS A 140 34.47 10.61 11.20
CA LYS A 140 34.76 11.76 10.32
C LYS A 140 33.52 12.50 9.81
N ASN A 141 32.32 11.94 9.96
CA ASN A 141 31.08 12.50 9.44
C ASN A 141 30.03 12.75 10.54
N TRP A 142 30.47 12.93 11.78
CA TRP A 142 29.69 13.55 12.86
C TRP A 142 30.21 14.97 13.08
N GLY A 143 29.31 15.94 13.31
CA GLY A 143 29.71 17.28 13.75
C GLY A 143 30.32 17.28 15.15
N ARG A 144 29.81 16.41 16.03
CA ARG A 144 30.41 16.07 17.33
C ARG A 144 30.26 14.57 17.59
N TRP A 145 31.36 13.87 17.86
CA TRP A 145 31.32 12.55 18.50
C TRP A 145 31.62 12.71 19.99
N VAL A 146 30.93 11.94 20.83
CA VAL A 146 31.11 11.94 22.28
C VAL A 146 31.47 10.54 22.73
N ASP A 147 32.69 10.38 23.22
CA ASP A 147 33.21 9.14 23.77
C ASP A 147 33.03 9.14 25.30
N ILE A 148 32.61 8.00 25.87
CA ILE A 148 32.36 7.80 27.29
C ILE A 148 32.86 6.41 27.68
N SER A 149 33.59 6.34 28.79
CA SER A 149 34.04 5.10 29.40
C SER A 149 33.46 4.86 30.80
N ALA A 150 33.20 3.58 31.08
CA ALA A 150 32.81 3.05 32.37
C ALA A 150 33.41 1.64 32.51
N ALA A 151 33.54 1.15 33.74
CA ALA A 151 33.83 -0.25 33.95
C ALA A 151 32.61 -1.11 33.55
N HIS A 152 32.86 -2.34 33.09
CA HIS A 152 31.79 -3.31 32.82
C HIS A 152 31.18 -3.91 34.10
N TYR A 153 31.88 -3.80 35.23
CA TYR A 153 31.52 -4.35 36.53
C TYR A 153 31.79 -3.30 37.62
N ALA A 154 31.01 -3.34 38.69
CA ALA A 154 31.14 -2.49 39.86
C ALA A 154 31.55 -3.27 41.12
N LYS A 155 31.31 -4.60 41.15
CA LYS A 155 31.66 -5.41 42.33
C LYS A 155 33.16 -5.72 42.38
N PRO A 156 33.83 -5.58 43.55
CA PRO A 156 35.24 -5.96 43.70
C PRO A 156 35.54 -7.38 43.25
N GLU A 157 34.72 -8.36 43.63
CA GLU A 157 34.90 -9.78 43.29
C GLU A 157 34.80 -10.05 41.77
N ASN A 158 34.01 -9.26 41.04
CA ASN A 158 33.88 -9.37 39.59
C ASN A 158 35.03 -8.68 38.86
N LEU A 159 35.55 -7.57 39.41
CA LEU A 159 36.74 -6.89 38.92
C LEU A 159 38.01 -7.72 39.15
N GLU A 160 38.14 -8.35 40.32
CA GLU A 160 39.20 -9.32 40.62
C GLU A 160 39.11 -10.55 39.71
N THR A 161 37.89 -11.07 39.49
CA THR A 161 37.66 -12.19 38.56
C THR A 161 38.04 -11.83 37.13
N LEU A 162 37.62 -10.66 36.62
CA LEU A 162 38.00 -10.14 35.30
C LEU A 162 39.52 -10.04 35.15
N ALA A 163 40.20 -9.40 36.11
CA ALA A 163 41.65 -9.22 36.10
C ALA A 163 42.38 -10.58 36.11
N ARG A 164 41.90 -11.54 36.91
CA ARG A 164 42.43 -12.91 36.96
C ARG A 164 42.28 -13.62 35.62
N VAL A 165 41.09 -13.69 35.03
CA VAL A 165 40.90 -14.47 33.79
C VAL A 165 41.63 -13.85 32.60
N GLN A 166 41.77 -12.52 32.56
CA GLN A 166 42.60 -11.83 31.57
C GLN A 166 44.09 -12.11 31.75
N ALA A 167 44.58 -12.18 32.99
CA ALA A 167 45.97 -12.57 33.27
C ALA A 167 46.24 -14.06 33.02
N GLU A 168 45.24 -14.94 33.16
CA GLU A 168 45.35 -16.36 32.84
C GLU A 168 45.37 -16.65 31.33
N GLY A 169 44.73 -15.83 30.50
CA GLY A 169 44.81 -15.90 29.03
C GLY A 169 44.26 -17.19 28.40
N LYS A 170 43.58 -18.04 29.15
CA LYS A 170 43.09 -19.37 28.72
C LYS A 170 41.92 -19.31 27.74
N VAL A 171 41.22 -18.18 27.68
CA VAL A 171 39.95 -18.01 26.98
C VAL A 171 39.91 -16.62 26.34
N GLY A 172 39.35 -16.52 25.13
CA GLY A 172 39.43 -15.30 24.32
C GLY A 172 40.78 -15.17 23.59
N ASP A 173 40.99 -14.01 22.97
CA ASP A 173 42.15 -13.74 22.11
C ASP A 173 42.56 -12.25 22.17
N GLU A 174 43.64 -11.87 21.47
CA GLU A 174 44.16 -10.47 21.46
C GLU A 174 43.15 -9.41 20.97
N LYS A 175 42.11 -9.80 20.20
CA LYS A 175 41.13 -8.90 19.61
C LYS A 175 39.84 -8.83 20.41
N ASP A 176 39.52 -9.89 21.14
CA ASP A 176 38.38 -9.97 22.06
C ASP A 176 38.73 -10.95 23.21
N PRO A 177 39.28 -10.44 24.32
CA PRO A 177 39.88 -11.26 25.39
C PRO A 177 38.84 -11.82 26.37
N ALA A 178 39.32 -12.53 27.41
CA ALA A 178 38.51 -13.00 28.53
C ALA A 178 37.72 -11.87 29.21
N LYS A 179 36.53 -12.21 29.70
CA LYS A 179 35.55 -11.33 30.34
C LYS A 179 35.18 -11.89 31.72
N GLY A 180 34.71 -11.03 32.60
CA GLY A 180 34.16 -11.41 33.91
C GLY A 180 32.84 -12.18 33.79
N PRO A 181 32.01 -12.22 34.85
CA PRO A 181 30.78 -13.00 34.83
C PRO A 181 29.72 -12.49 33.85
N LEU A 182 28.88 -13.38 33.34
CA LEU A 182 27.75 -13.09 32.46
C LEU A 182 26.73 -12.12 33.06
N THR A 183 26.69 -12.00 34.39
CA THR A 183 25.68 -11.18 35.11
C THR A 183 26.25 -10.41 36.30
N GLU A 184 25.76 -9.19 36.55
CA GLU A 184 26.00 -8.48 37.82
C GLU A 184 24.77 -7.67 38.28
N SER A 185 24.45 -7.82 39.58
CA SER A 185 23.46 -7.05 40.33
C SER A 185 24.15 -6.40 41.54
N ALA A 186 24.42 -5.10 41.48
CA ALA A 186 25.12 -4.36 42.54
C ALA A 186 24.31 -3.14 43.00
N ASP A 187 24.26 -2.88 44.32
CA ASP A 187 23.63 -1.69 44.88
C ASP A 187 24.51 -0.45 44.62
N VAL A 188 24.26 0.19 43.47
CA VAL A 188 25.01 1.35 42.97
C VAL A 188 24.10 2.32 42.23
N HIS A 189 24.55 3.56 42.05
CA HIS A 189 23.85 4.54 41.21
C HIS A 189 23.89 4.15 39.71
N ASP A 190 22.89 4.59 38.94
CA ASP A 190 22.76 4.32 37.50
C ASP A 190 23.99 4.72 36.69
N ASP A 191 24.62 5.83 37.08
CA ASP A 191 25.78 6.42 36.40
C ASP A 191 27.12 5.75 36.77
N THR A 192 27.08 4.68 37.56
CA THR A 192 28.25 3.79 37.75
C THR A 192 28.57 3.05 36.46
N TYR A 193 27.53 2.54 35.78
CA TYR A 193 27.67 1.79 34.52
C TYR A 193 27.50 2.67 33.28
N MET A 194 27.83 2.11 32.12
CA MET A 194 28.00 2.84 30.85
C MET A 194 26.74 3.62 30.42
N ASP A 195 25.56 3.01 30.49
CA ASP A 195 24.36 3.57 29.87
C ASP A 195 23.71 4.67 30.71
N GLY A 196 23.83 4.63 32.04
CA GLY A 196 23.49 5.75 32.91
C GLY A 196 24.36 6.97 32.61
N LYS A 197 25.68 6.80 32.46
CA LYS A 197 26.57 7.90 32.02
C LYS A 197 26.20 8.46 30.64
N ARG A 198 25.78 7.60 29.71
CA ARG A 198 25.28 8.02 28.40
C ARG A 198 23.98 8.80 28.50
N ALA A 199 23.04 8.39 29.36
CA ALA A 199 21.82 9.14 29.65
C ALA A 199 22.13 10.50 30.31
N ALA A 200 23.10 10.54 31.22
CA ALA A 200 23.56 11.77 31.87
C ALA A 200 24.21 12.76 30.89
N GLU A 201 25.10 12.32 29.99
CA GLU A 201 25.68 13.22 28.98
C GLU A 201 24.68 13.54 27.86
N ALA A 202 23.77 12.65 27.48
CA ALA A 202 22.66 12.95 26.57
C ALA A 202 21.74 14.05 27.16
N THR A 203 21.45 13.97 28.47
CA THR A 203 20.76 15.03 29.23
C THR A 203 21.52 16.36 29.09
N ARG A 204 22.83 16.38 29.38
CA ARG A 204 23.66 17.59 29.21
C ARG A 204 23.71 18.10 27.78
N ILE A 205 23.70 17.23 26.78
CA ILE A 205 23.67 17.64 25.36
C ILE A 205 22.32 18.31 25.05
N LEU A 206 21.19 17.77 25.50
CA LEU A 206 19.87 18.39 25.34
C LEU A 206 19.76 19.73 26.08
N GLU A 207 20.24 19.82 27.32
CA GLU A 207 20.34 21.10 28.07
C GLU A 207 21.08 22.19 27.28
N ASN A 208 22.19 21.83 26.63
CA ASN A 208 22.97 22.78 25.82
C ASN A 208 22.26 23.11 24.50
N LEU A 209 21.66 22.13 23.82
CA LEU A 209 20.90 22.35 22.57
C LEU A 209 19.68 23.26 22.78
N ALA A 210 19.07 23.22 23.97
CA ALA A 210 17.95 24.09 24.33
C ALA A 210 18.29 25.59 24.33
N SER A 211 19.57 25.96 24.33
CA SER A 211 20.03 27.36 24.26
C SER A 211 19.97 27.98 22.86
N ASP A 212 19.92 27.18 21.79
CA ASP A 212 19.65 27.63 20.41
C ASP A 212 18.65 26.69 19.73
N GLN A 213 17.37 26.99 19.91
CA GLN A 213 16.27 26.24 19.32
C GLN A 213 16.03 26.56 17.83
N GLN A 214 16.87 27.40 17.20
CA GLN A 214 16.78 27.67 15.75
C GLN A 214 17.67 26.74 14.92
N GLN A 215 18.78 26.25 15.48
CA GLN A 215 19.68 25.31 14.81
C GLN A 215 19.16 23.87 14.97
N PRO A 216 18.65 23.21 13.90
CA PRO A 216 18.14 21.85 14.01
C PRO A 216 19.27 20.84 14.33
N PHE A 217 18.97 19.83 15.14
CA PHE A 217 19.92 18.80 15.55
C PHE A 217 19.51 17.37 15.15
N PHE A 218 20.50 16.51 14.97
CA PHE A 218 20.36 15.06 14.87
C PHE A 218 21.24 14.46 15.98
N LEU A 219 20.62 14.08 17.10
CA LEU A 219 21.28 13.54 18.29
C LEU A 219 21.04 12.04 18.32
N ALA A 220 22.10 11.26 18.10
CA ALA A 220 22.06 9.81 18.17
C ALA A 220 22.63 9.32 19.51
N VAL A 221 21.82 8.59 20.29
CA VAL A 221 22.19 8.06 21.62
C VAL A 221 22.11 6.54 21.58
N GLY A 222 23.26 5.88 21.67
CA GLY A 222 23.38 4.43 21.59
C GLY A 222 23.63 3.78 22.94
N PHE A 223 22.61 3.17 23.51
CA PHE A 223 22.71 2.34 24.71
C PHE A 223 23.24 0.94 24.37
N ALA A 224 23.89 0.27 25.33
CA ALA A 224 24.48 -1.06 25.16
C ALA A 224 23.71 -2.17 25.90
N LYS A 225 22.89 -1.89 26.91
CA LYS A 225 21.96 -2.89 27.45
C LYS A 225 20.76 -3.07 26.50
N PRO A 226 20.20 -4.29 26.36
CA PRO A 226 20.51 -5.51 27.13
C PRO A 226 21.69 -6.39 26.65
N HIS A 227 22.49 -6.03 25.64
CA HIS A 227 23.70 -6.81 25.22
C HIS A 227 24.57 -7.28 26.39
N LEU A 228 25.13 -8.49 26.30
CA LEU A 228 25.99 -9.08 27.34
C LEU A 228 27.21 -8.20 27.72
N PRO A 229 27.74 -8.31 28.96
CA PRO A 229 27.18 -9.05 30.09
C PRO A 229 25.92 -8.36 30.65
N PHE A 230 25.00 -9.13 31.23
CA PHE A 230 23.77 -8.62 31.82
C PHE A 230 24.07 -7.93 33.16
N VAL A 231 24.50 -6.67 33.11
CA VAL A 231 24.93 -5.87 34.25
C VAL A 231 24.03 -4.66 34.42
N ALA A 232 23.37 -4.57 35.56
CA ALA A 232 22.48 -3.48 35.94
C ALA A 232 22.54 -3.22 37.46
N PRO A 233 22.24 -2.00 37.93
CA PRO A 233 22.03 -1.72 39.34
C PRO A 233 20.98 -2.64 39.98
N GLN A 234 21.20 -3.04 41.23
CA GLN A 234 20.39 -4.05 41.92
C GLN A 234 18.89 -3.71 41.92
N LYS A 235 18.52 -2.43 42.06
CA LYS A 235 17.12 -1.97 42.01
C LYS A 235 16.32 -2.36 40.75
N TYR A 236 16.97 -2.80 39.65
CA TYR A 236 16.31 -3.34 38.46
C TYR A 236 16.20 -4.87 38.45
N TRP A 237 17.04 -5.56 39.22
CA TRP A 237 16.91 -6.99 39.49
C TRP A 237 15.79 -7.23 40.50
N ASP A 238 15.73 -6.39 41.54
CA ASP A 238 14.71 -6.39 42.60
C ASP A 238 13.29 -6.03 42.09
N LEU A 239 13.13 -5.74 40.79
CA LEU A 239 11.84 -5.65 40.10
C LEU A 239 11.21 -7.03 39.79
N TYR A 240 11.98 -8.11 39.86
CA TYR A 240 11.57 -9.44 39.40
C TYR A 240 12.01 -10.55 40.36
N GLU A 241 11.11 -11.48 40.64
CA GLU A 241 11.45 -12.73 41.33
C GLU A 241 12.01 -13.76 40.33
N ARG A 242 13.22 -14.29 40.58
CA ARG A 242 13.88 -15.23 39.65
C ARG A 242 13.02 -16.47 39.36
N ALA A 243 12.21 -16.90 40.33
CA ALA A 243 11.39 -18.11 40.25
C ALA A 243 10.19 -18.00 39.28
N ASP A 244 9.81 -16.79 38.86
CA ASP A 244 8.70 -16.60 37.92
C ASP A 244 9.12 -16.78 36.45
N PHE A 245 10.40 -16.54 36.13
CA PHE A 245 10.98 -16.80 34.82
C PHE A 245 10.92 -18.29 34.44
N LYS A 246 10.73 -18.54 33.15
CA LYS A 246 10.63 -19.90 32.58
C LYS A 246 11.35 -19.90 31.24
N MET A 247 12.11 -20.96 30.97
CA MET A 247 12.71 -21.16 29.66
C MET A 247 11.61 -21.31 28.59
N PRO A 248 11.82 -20.79 27.36
CA PRO A 248 10.82 -20.84 26.30
C PRO A 248 10.56 -22.30 25.87
N PRO A 249 9.45 -22.62 25.18
CA PRO A 249 9.06 -24.01 24.90
C PRO A 249 9.86 -24.69 23.77
N ASN A 250 10.62 -23.92 22.99
CA ASN A 250 11.32 -24.32 21.76
C ASN A 250 12.81 -24.60 21.99
N GLN A 251 13.20 -25.38 23.00
CA GLN A 251 14.60 -25.50 23.48
C GLN A 251 15.51 -26.42 22.64
N SER A 252 15.28 -26.54 21.33
CA SER A 252 16.12 -27.37 20.45
C SER A 252 16.06 -26.92 18.98
N ILE A 253 16.98 -27.45 18.16
CA ILE A 253 16.85 -27.38 16.69
C ILE A 253 15.53 -28.07 16.30
N PRO A 254 14.64 -27.41 15.55
CA PRO A 254 13.40 -28.03 15.10
C PRO A 254 13.64 -29.14 14.08
N LYS A 255 12.75 -30.14 14.04
CA LYS A 255 12.89 -31.27 13.11
C LYS A 255 12.82 -30.78 11.66
N GLY A 256 13.85 -31.11 10.87
CA GLY A 256 13.95 -30.70 9.46
C GLY A 256 14.61 -29.33 9.24
N TYR A 257 15.14 -28.69 10.29
CA TYR A 257 16.06 -27.55 10.15
C TYR A 257 17.50 -28.06 10.07
N PRO A 258 18.41 -27.36 9.37
CA PRO A 258 19.82 -27.66 9.44
C PRO A 258 20.42 -27.20 10.79
N GLU A 259 21.43 -27.91 11.29
CA GLU A 259 22.08 -27.61 12.59
C GLU A 259 22.60 -26.17 12.69
N HIS A 260 23.07 -25.62 11.57
CA HIS A 260 23.58 -24.25 11.46
C HIS A 260 22.48 -23.16 11.43
N ALA A 261 21.20 -23.52 11.56
CA ALA A 261 20.13 -22.54 11.72
C ALA A 261 20.14 -21.86 13.10
N ALA A 262 20.57 -22.56 14.16
CA ALA A 262 20.30 -22.15 15.55
C ALA A 262 21.47 -21.47 16.30
N ASN A 263 22.68 -21.41 15.70
CA ASN A 263 23.89 -20.94 16.40
C ASN A 263 24.10 -21.65 17.77
N LEU A 264 24.01 -22.98 17.80
CA LEU A 264 23.96 -23.76 19.05
C LEU A 264 25.10 -23.49 20.05
N MET A 265 26.28 -23.09 19.58
CA MET A 265 27.43 -22.88 20.46
C MET A 265 27.40 -21.52 21.18
N ALA A 266 26.65 -20.53 20.68
CA ALA A 266 26.61 -19.18 21.24
C ALA A 266 28.01 -18.58 21.53
N HIS A 267 28.96 -18.71 20.60
CA HIS A 267 30.41 -18.43 20.78
C HIS A 267 30.79 -17.09 21.43
N GLU A 268 29.93 -16.07 21.35
CA GLU A 268 30.07 -14.81 22.09
C GLU A 268 30.16 -15.00 23.62
N MET A 269 29.46 -16.00 24.15
CA MET A 269 29.36 -16.32 25.58
C MET A 269 30.53 -17.13 26.14
N HIS A 270 31.26 -17.87 25.29
CA HIS A 270 32.38 -18.72 25.74
C HIS A 270 33.49 -17.94 26.47
N LYS A 271 33.52 -16.60 26.35
CA LYS A 271 34.58 -15.73 26.88
C LYS A 271 34.32 -15.19 28.29
N TYR A 272 33.15 -15.44 28.87
CA TYR A 272 32.79 -15.00 30.22
C TYR A 272 33.20 -16.04 31.27
N SER A 273 33.56 -15.58 32.47
CA SER A 273 34.25 -16.40 33.48
C SER A 273 33.40 -17.48 34.16
N ASP A 274 32.07 -17.46 33.94
CA ASP A 274 31.06 -18.37 34.49
C ASP A 274 30.20 -19.03 33.39
N PHE A 275 30.75 -19.17 32.17
CA PHE A 275 30.18 -20.03 31.14
C PHE A 275 30.26 -21.50 31.57
N GLU A 276 29.15 -22.23 31.45
CA GLU A 276 29.04 -23.64 31.86
C GLU A 276 29.15 -24.59 30.64
N GLY A 277 29.98 -25.63 30.75
CA GLY A 277 30.14 -26.67 29.73
C GLY A 277 30.80 -26.19 28.43
N GLU A 278 30.38 -26.79 27.31
CA GLU A 278 30.87 -26.46 25.96
C GLU A 278 29.82 -25.65 25.15
N SER A 279 28.56 -25.61 25.62
CA SER A 279 27.43 -25.02 24.92
C SER A 279 26.29 -24.61 25.87
N PRO A 280 25.37 -23.71 25.44
CA PRO A 280 24.05 -23.50 26.03
C PRO A 280 23.26 -24.73 26.50
N ALA A 281 23.46 -25.91 25.89
CA ALA A 281 22.78 -27.14 26.28
C ALA A 281 23.33 -27.77 27.58
N ASP A 282 24.52 -27.32 28.02
CA ASP A 282 25.18 -27.75 29.26
C ASP A 282 24.85 -26.82 30.44
N PHE A 283 24.15 -25.70 30.22
CA PHE A 283 23.84 -24.69 31.24
C PHE A 283 22.85 -25.24 32.27
N SER A 284 23.15 -25.02 33.55
CA SER A 284 22.26 -25.34 34.66
C SER A 284 20.98 -24.50 34.67
N ASP A 285 19.94 -25.00 35.34
CA ASP A 285 18.68 -24.26 35.52
C ASP A 285 18.88 -22.90 36.22
N ASP A 286 19.79 -22.80 37.21
CA ASP A 286 20.08 -21.50 37.86
C ASP A 286 20.80 -20.54 36.90
N LEU A 287 21.80 -20.99 36.13
CA LEU A 287 22.42 -20.14 35.11
C LEU A 287 21.38 -19.64 34.10
N ASN A 288 20.56 -20.53 33.56
CA ASN A 288 19.52 -20.17 32.60
C ASN A 288 18.50 -19.16 33.18
N LEU A 289 17.96 -19.41 34.38
CA LEU A 289 17.03 -18.47 35.04
C LEU A 289 17.71 -17.15 35.44
N ARG A 290 18.98 -17.18 35.85
CA ARG A 290 19.81 -15.99 36.15
C ARG A 290 20.06 -15.15 34.89
N LEU A 291 20.22 -15.77 33.73
CA LEU A 291 20.36 -15.08 32.44
C LEU A 291 19.04 -14.44 31.99
N LEU A 292 17.90 -15.11 32.15
CA LEU A 292 16.57 -14.53 31.89
C LEU A 292 16.31 -13.31 32.79
N HIS A 293 16.55 -13.45 34.10
CA HIS A 293 16.44 -12.39 35.09
C HIS A 293 17.34 -11.19 34.76
N GLY A 294 18.57 -11.47 34.28
CA GLY A 294 19.52 -10.44 33.85
C GLY A 294 19.10 -9.70 32.58
N TYR A 295 18.52 -10.37 31.58
CA TYR A 295 18.01 -9.71 30.38
C TYR A 295 16.84 -8.76 30.71
N ALA A 296 15.92 -9.19 31.58
CA ALA A 296 14.82 -8.34 32.06
C ALA A 296 15.34 -7.14 32.87
N ALA A 297 16.20 -7.36 33.86
CA ALA A 297 16.78 -6.31 34.69
C ALA A 297 17.59 -5.29 33.87
N THR A 298 18.36 -5.74 32.88
CA THR A 298 19.10 -4.82 31.98
C THR A 298 18.21 -4.09 30.99
N THR A 299 17.08 -4.68 30.58
CA THR A 299 16.07 -3.99 29.77
C THR A 299 15.37 -2.89 30.56
N SER A 300 14.99 -3.12 31.82
CA SER A 300 14.46 -2.04 32.70
C SER A 300 15.49 -0.96 33.04
N TYR A 301 16.78 -1.30 33.13
CA TYR A 301 17.85 -0.30 33.27
C TYR A 301 18.00 0.55 32.00
N ALA A 302 17.90 -0.06 30.81
CA ALA A 302 17.87 0.67 29.54
C ALA A 302 16.63 1.57 29.44
N ASP A 303 15.46 1.10 29.86
CA ASP A 303 14.21 1.88 29.94
C ASP A 303 14.37 3.13 30.82
N ALA A 304 14.93 3.00 32.03
CA ALA A 304 15.19 4.14 32.90
C ALA A 304 16.22 5.13 32.32
N CYS A 305 17.20 4.63 31.56
CA CYS A 305 18.15 5.48 30.82
C CYS A 305 17.46 6.24 29.67
N VAL A 306 16.51 5.61 28.97
CA VAL A 306 15.64 6.27 27.97
C VAL A 306 14.76 7.32 28.63
N GLY A 307 14.10 6.99 29.75
CA GLY A 307 13.24 7.90 30.51
C GLY A 307 13.93 9.22 30.84
N ARG A 308 15.14 9.19 31.42
CA ARG A 308 15.94 10.39 31.72
C ARG A 308 16.16 11.30 30.49
N VAL A 309 16.37 10.72 29.31
CA VAL A 309 16.57 11.48 28.07
C VAL A 309 15.25 12.08 27.55
N LEU A 310 14.15 11.33 27.62
CA LEU A 310 12.80 11.83 27.25
C LEU A 310 12.32 12.93 28.20
N ASP A 311 12.46 12.71 29.51
CA ASP A 311 12.12 13.68 30.56
C ASP A 311 12.91 14.99 30.37
N THR A 312 14.20 14.90 29.99
CA THR A 312 15.01 16.09 29.67
C THR A 312 14.50 16.79 28.40
N LEU A 313 14.14 16.03 27.36
CA LEU A 313 13.61 16.57 26.10
C LEU A 313 12.31 17.36 26.33
N GLU A 314 11.47 16.89 27.27
CA GLU A 314 10.25 17.57 27.71
C GLU A 314 10.55 18.80 28.59
N GLN A 315 11.38 18.65 29.62
CA GLN A 315 11.73 19.73 30.55
C GLN A 315 12.45 20.91 29.88
N THR A 316 13.21 20.65 28.80
CA THR A 316 13.85 21.69 27.98
C THR A 316 12.93 22.33 26.95
N GLY A 317 11.69 21.83 26.78
CA GLY A 317 10.75 22.26 25.74
C GLY A 317 11.11 21.79 24.32
N LEU A 318 12.23 21.06 24.15
CA LEU A 318 12.67 20.55 22.85
C LEU A 318 11.72 19.51 22.25
N ALA A 319 10.90 18.84 23.08
CA ALA A 319 9.92 17.84 22.66
C ALA A 319 8.98 18.37 21.57
N GLU A 320 8.56 19.64 21.61
CA GLU A 320 7.58 20.21 20.67
C GLU A 320 8.07 20.28 19.22
N ASN A 321 9.38 20.19 18.97
CA ASN A 321 9.97 20.19 17.63
C ASN A 321 10.89 18.97 17.39
N THR A 322 10.87 17.93 18.24
CA THR A 322 11.79 16.77 18.12
C THR A 322 11.06 15.47 17.79
N ILE A 323 11.36 14.92 16.61
CA ILE A 323 11.05 13.54 16.24
C ILE A 323 11.92 12.61 17.10
N VAL A 324 11.30 11.66 17.78
CA VAL A 324 12.00 10.63 18.56
C VAL A 324 11.86 9.29 17.86
N VAL A 325 12.97 8.59 17.65
CA VAL A 325 13.02 7.21 17.18
C VAL A 325 13.68 6.36 18.26
N LEU A 326 13.07 5.23 18.60
CA LEU A 326 13.70 4.16 19.39
C LEU A 326 13.68 2.88 18.57
N TRP A 327 14.84 2.24 18.43
CA TRP A 327 15.01 0.98 17.69
C TRP A 327 16.00 0.05 18.37
N GLY A 328 15.72 -1.25 18.36
CA GLY A 328 16.75 -2.29 18.56
C GLY A 328 17.48 -2.55 17.25
N ASP A 329 18.76 -2.92 17.30
CA ASP A 329 19.53 -3.23 16.09
C ASP A 329 19.29 -4.65 15.54
N HIS A 330 18.93 -5.59 16.41
CA HIS A 330 18.35 -6.90 16.09
C HIS A 330 17.76 -7.54 17.37
N GLY A 331 17.10 -8.69 17.22
CA GLY A 331 16.60 -9.48 18.33
C GLY A 331 17.65 -10.34 19.03
N TRP A 332 17.19 -11.33 19.82
CA TRP A 332 18.00 -12.13 20.73
C TRP A 332 17.28 -13.43 21.18
N LYS A 333 18.01 -14.56 21.26
CA LYS A 333 17.53 -15.82 21.84
C LYS A 333 17.72 -15.86 23.35
N LEU A 334 16.64 -16.21 24.07
CA LEU A 334 16.57 -16.36 25.52
C LEU A 334 16.42 -17.84 25.91
N GLY A 335 17.29 -18.70 25.37
CA GLY A 335 17.11 -20.16 25.38
C GLY A 335 16.31 -20.70 24.19
N ASP A 336 15.74 -19.82 23.36
CA ASP A 336 15.07 -20.17 22.10
C ASP A 336 15.98 -21.02 21.21
N HIS A 337 15.42 -22.07 20.59
CA HIS A 337 16.12 -23.07 19.78
C HIS A 337 17.28 -23.82 20.47
N GLY A 338 17.32 -23.80 21.81
CA GLY A 338 18.38 -24.42 22.60
C GLY A 338 19.68 -23.61 22.56
N SER A 339 19.58 -22.30 22.34
CA SER A 339 20.73 -21.39 22.26
C SER A 339 20.43 -20.02 22.87
N TRP A 340 21.48 -19.23 23.01
CA TRP A 340 21.46 -17.84 23.45
C TRP A 340 22.05 -16.94 22.36
N THR A 341 22.08 -15.62 22.61
CA THR A 341 22.66 -14.60 21.72
C THR A 341 21.86 -14.38 20.43
N LYS A 342 22.46 -13.67 19.46
CA LYS A 342 21.95 -13.42 18.11
C LYS A 342 22.50 -14.44 17.09
N HIS A 343 22.81 -14.02 15.87
CA HIS A 343 23.52 -14.78 14.84
C HIS A 343 22.73 -15.84 14.05
N THR A 344 21.42 -15.64 13.82
CA THR A 344 20.60 -16.52 12.97
C THR A 344 19.65 -15.74 12.04
N ASN A 345 18.73 -16.45 11.37
CA ASN A 345 17.60 -15.88 10.62
C ASN A 345 16.23 -16.15 11.29
N PHE A 346 16.19 -16.70 12.51
CA PHE A 346 14.94 -16.94 13.25
C PHE A 346 14.23 -15.61 13.58
N GLU A 347 12.91 -15.66 13.78
CA GLU A 347 12.06 -14.52 14.13
C GLU A 347 12.53 -13.82 15.41
N CYS A 348 12.95 -14.57 16.43
CA CYS A 348 13.46 -14.05 17.69
C CYS A 348 14.77 -13.25 17.56
N ASP A 349 15.58 -13.53 16.53
CA ASP A 349 16.83 -12.83 16.20
C ASP A 349 16.60 -11.70 15.17
N ALA A 350 15.68 -11.89 14.24
CA ALA A 350 15.47 -10.98 13.11
C ALA A 350 14.48 -9.83 13.40
N ARG A 351 13.44 -10.10 14.22
CA ARG A 351 12.44 -9.12 14.65
C ARG A 351 13.01 -8.24 15.76
N THR A 352 12.71 -6.95 15.73
CA THR A 352 13.26 -5.97 16.67
C THR A 352 12.21 -4.88 16.95
N PRO A 353 12.17 -4.23 18.12
CA PRO A 353 11.19 -3.20 18.39
C PRO A 353 11.57 -1.92 17.66
N LEU A 354 10.54 -1.20 17.21
CA LEU A 354 10.65 0.10 16.58
C LEU A 354 9.48 0.96 17.04
N ILE A 355 9.78 2.13 17.60
CA ILE A 355 8.81 3.14 18.03
C ILE A 355 9.24 4.49 17.45
N ILE A 356 8.30 5.24 16.88
CA ILE A 356 8.56 6.58 16.34
C ILE A 356 7.48 7.55 16.80
N ARG A 357 7.90 8.63 17.45
CA ARG A 357 7.04 9.72 17.90
C ARG A 357 7.41 10.98 17.12
N ASP A 358 6.45 11.57 16.41
CA ASP A 358 6.59 12.86 15.73
C ASP A 358 5.66 13.87 16.42
N PRO A 359 6.15 15.02 16.94
CA PRO A 359 5.31 15.99 17.65
C PRO A 359 4.17 16.56 16.79
N ARG A 360 4.24 16.41 15.46
CA ARG A 360 3.22 16.89 14.52
C ARG A 360 2.06 15.90 14.36
N ILE A 361 2.11 14.74 15.00
CA ILE A 361 1.08 13.69 14.97
C ILE A 361 0.57 13.48 16.40
N SER A 362 -0.73 13.68 16.61
CA SER A 362 -1.37 13.66 17.93
C SER A 362 -2.29 12.47 18.19
N GLU A 363 -2.67 11.74 17.15
CA GLU A 363 -3.41 10.48 17.22
C GLU A 363 -2.52 9.40 16.60
N THR A 364 -2.14 8.40 17.40
CA THR A 364 -1.16 7.37 17.02
C THR A 364 -1.63 5.99 17.46
N GLU A 365 -1.69 5.07 16.51
CA GLU A 365 -2.05 3.66 16.71
C GLU A 365 -0.89 2.76 16.27
N PRO A 366 -0.69 1.57 16.87
CA PRO A 366 0.35 0.64 16.43
C PRO A 366 0.18 0.21 14.97
N SER A 367 1.28 0.12 14.23
CA SER A 367 1.26 -0.42 12.86
C SER A 367 1.62 -1.91 12.85
N PRO A 368 0.71 -2.80 12.38
CA PRO A 368 1.01 -4.20 12.17
C PRO A 368 1.65 -4.48 10.80
N ARG A 369 2.11 -3.45 10.08
CA ARG A 369 2.69 -3.59 8.74
C ARG A 369 4.19 -3.92 8.80
N LEU A 370 4.65 -4.68 7.80
CA LEU A 370 6.05 -5.07 7.64
C LEU A 370 6.93 -3.85 7.32
N VAL A 371 7.96 -3.60 8.13
CA VAL A 371 8.99 -2.57 7.89
C VAL A 371 10.40 -3.15 8.06
N GLU A 372 11.37 -2.56 7.36
CA GLU A 372 12.79 -2.92 7.48
C GLU A 372 13.56 -1.79 8.17
N LEU A 373 14.58 -2.09 8.99
CA LEU A 373 15.38 -1.03 9.63
C LEU A 373 15.98 -0.04 8.59
N ILE A 374 16.41 -0.51 7.42
CA ILE A 374 16.89 0.38 6.33
C ILE A 374 15.85 1.39 5.82
N ASP A 375 14.57 1.25 6.17
CA ASP A 375 13.52 2.23 5.85
C ASP A 375 13.58 3.47 6.76
N LEU A 376 14.26 3.41 7.91
CA LEU A 376 14.42 4.56 8.81
C LEU A 376 15.14 5.72 8.16
N TYR A 377 16.20 5.48 7.38
CA TYR A 377 16.96 6.54 6.71
C TYR A 377 16.11 7.32 5.68
N PRO A 378 15.44 6.69 4.69
CA PRO A 378 14.53 7.41 3.80
C PRO A 378 13.31 8.01 4.53
N THR A 379 12.81 7.38 5.60
CA THR A 379 11.69 7.94 6.38
C THR A 379 12.10 9.19 7.16
N LEU A 380 13.25 9.17 7.84
CA LEU A 380 13.74 10.33 8.59
C LEU A 380 14.05 11.50 7.67
N CYS A 381 14.59 11.25 6.46
CA CYS A 381 14.76 12.29 5.45
C CYS A 381 13.42 12.93 5.02
N ASP A 382 12.39 12.11 4.79
CA ASP A 382 11.02 12.54 4.44
C ASP A 382 10.39 13.38 5.56
N LEU A 383 10.41 12.89 6.81
CA LEU A 383 9.92 13.62 7.98
C LEU A 383 10.67 14.94 8.25
N ALA A 384 11.99 14.96 7.99
CA ALA A 384 12.87 16.12 8.15
C ALA A 384 12.78 17.13 7.00
N GLY A 385 12.07 16.83 5.91
CA GLY A 385 11.97 17.68 4.73
C GLY A 385 13.29 17.85 3.98
N ILE A 386 14.10 16.79 3.90
CA ILE A 386 15.40 16.76 3.22
C ILE A 386 15.44 15.68 2.13
N PRO A 387 16.20 15.88 1.02
CA PRO A 387 16.25 14.91 -0.07
C PRO A 387 16.78 13.56 0.40
N VAL A 388 16.17 12.46 -0.03
CA VAL A 388 16.64 11.09 0.26
C VAL A 388 17.80 10.73 -0.70
N PRO A 389 18.98 10.33 -0.22
CA PRO A 389 20.11 9.96 -1.08
C PRO A 389 19.80 8.83 -2.07
N GLY A 390 20.33 8.96 -3.29
CA GLY A 390 19.98 8.06 -4.40
C GLY A 390 20.42 6.60 -4.22
N HIS A 391 21.41 6.33 -3.36
CA HIS A 391 21.91 4.98 -3.11
C HIS A 391 21.04 4.17 -2.13
N CYS A 392 20.10 4.80 -1.41
CA CYS A 392 19.27 4.12 -0.41
C CYS A 392 18.38 3.03 -1.05
N GLN A 393 18.45 1.81 -0.52
CA GLN A 393 17.67 0.64 -0.94
C GLN A 393 16.36 0.46 -0.12
N GLY A 394 16.23 1.18 1.01
CA GLY A 394 14.99 1.26 1.80
C GLY A 394 13.93 2.18 1.17
N ARG A 395 12.76 2.27 1.82
CA ARG A 395 11.60 3.06 1.38
C ARG A 395 11.06 3.87 2.57
N SER A 396 10.58 5.10 2.36
CA SER A 396 9.91 5.84 3.43
C SER A 396 8.62 5.11 3.83
N PHE A 397 8.45 4.83 5.12
CA PHE A 397 7.20 4.35 5.69
C PHE A 397 6.39 5.47 6.37
N ARG A 398 6.68 6.75 6.09
CA ARG A 398 6.04 7.91 6.75
C ARG A 398 4.51 7.81 6.83
N THR A 399 3.85 7.28 5.80
CA THR A 399 2.38 7.10 5.79
C THR A 399 1.89 6.14 6.89
N LEU A 400 2.70 5.17 7.36
CA LEU A 400 2.36 4.32 8.51
C LEU A 400 2.28 5.08 9.85
N LEU A 401 2.80 6.31 9.93
CA LEU A 401 2.72 7.12 11.16
C LEU A 401 1.36 7.83 11.32
N THR A 402 0.59 7.99 10.24
CA THR A 402 -0.77 8.59 10.25
C THR A 402 -1.84 7.61 9.79
N GLU A 403 -1.46 6.60 9.01
CA GLU A 403 -2.30 5.51 8.51
C GLU A 403 -1.58 4.17 8.80
N PRO A 404 -1.57 3.66 10.05
CA PRO A 404 -0.83 2.45 10.42
C PRO A 404 -1.25 1.17 9.66
N GLU A 405 -2.44 1.16 9.04
CA GLU A 405 -2.94 0.11 8.14
C GLU A 405 -2.66 0.38 6.63
N SER A 406 -1.96 1.45 6.26
CA SER A 406 -1.63 1.72 4.84
C SER A 406 -0.66 0.67 4.26
N GLY A 407 -0.49 0.66 2.94
CA GLY A 407 0.36 -0.31 2.23
C GLY A 407 1.81 0.16 2.14
N HIS A 408 2.76 -0.60 2.70
CA HIS A 408 4.21 -0.31 2.60
C HIS A 408 5.00 -1.44 1.94
N ARG A 409 5.00 -2.63 2.55
CA ARG A 409 5.74 -3.81 2.07
C ARG A 409 4.89 -5.07 2.08
N TYR A 410 5.09 -5.91 1.07
CA TYR A 410 4.61 -7.30 1.04
C TYR A 410 5.50 -8.23 1.87
N ASP A 411 6.80 -7.93 1.90
CA ASP A 411 7.83 -8.75 2.53
C ASP A 411 8.95 -7.91 3.17
N ALA A 412 9.61 -8.50 4.17
CA ALA A 412 10.85 -8.04 4.77
C ALA A 412 11.94 -9.12 4.59
N TYR A 413 13.17 -8.68 4.32
CA TYR A 413 14.32 -9.52 3.96
C TYR A 413 15.47 -9.36 4.97
N SER A 414 16.02 -10.50 5.37
CA SER A 414 17.21 -10.62 6.24
C SER A 414 18.18 -11.63 5.62
N SER A 415 19.47 -11.55 5.95
CA SER A 415 20.43 -12.59 5.57
C SER A 415 21.54 -12.77 6.60
N TYR A 416 21.94 -14.00 6.90
CA TYR A 416 22.95 -14.33 7.90
C TYR A 416 23.91 -15.45 7.43
N PRO A 417 25.25 -15.28 7.51
CA PRO A 417 26.22 -16.33 7.14
C PRO A 417 26.21 -17.54 8.08
N ALA A 418 26.15 -18.74 7.52
CA ALA A 418 26.13 -20.01 8.26
C ALA A 418 27.18 -20.97 7.66
N TYR A 419 28.28 -21.19 8.38
CA TYR A 419 29.48 -21.90 7.89
C TYR A 419 30.00 -21.35 6.54
N LYS A 420 29.81 -22.10 5.44
CA LYS A 420 30.22 -21.75 4.06
C LYS A 420 29.01 -21.43 3.16
N MET A 421 27.95 -20.90 3.77
CA MET A 421 26.69 -20.57 3.10
C MET A 421 26.18 -19.23 3.61
N LEU A 422 25.37 -18.57 2.80
CA LEU A 422 24.55 -17.43 3.21
C LEU A 422 23.10 -17.91 3.37
N GLY A 423 22.59 -17.84 4.60
CA GLY A 423 21.17 -18.02 4.87
C GLY A 423 20.43 -16.75 4.45
N HIS A 424 19.57 -16.83 3.44
CA HIS A 424 18.71 -15.74 2.97
C HIS A 424 17.28 -15.99 3.47
N SER A 425 16.66 -14.99 4.10
CA SER A 425 15.36 -15.15 4.78
C SER A 425 14.34 -14.09 4.36
N LEU A 426 13.08 -14.50 4.29
CA LEU A 426 11.93 -13.69 3.91
C LEU A 426 10.80 -13.84 4.93
N ARG A 427 10.38 -12.72 5.52
CA ARG A 427 9.15 -12.60 6.30
C ARG A 427 8.05 -12.03 5.41
N PHE A 428 6.95 -12.77 5.20
CA PHE A 428 5.82 -12.35 4.37
C PHE A 428 4.50 -12.94 4.90
N GLY A 429 3.38 -12.19 4.86
CA GLY A 429 2.09 -12.69 5.36
C GLY A 429 2.16 -13.27 6.78
N ASN A 430 1.80 -14.55 6.96
CA ASN A 430 1.95 -15.30 8.22
C ASN A 430 3.23 -16.16 8.28
N TYR A 431 4.12 -16.07 7.29
CA TYR A 431 5.23 -17.00 7.10
C TYR A 431 6.63 -16.37 7.27
N ARG A 432 7.59 -17.21 7.64
CA ARG A 432 9.03 -16.98 7.46
C ARG A 432 9.59 -18.11 6.58
N TYR A 433 10.34 -17.77 5.54
CA TYR A 433 11.00 -18.71 4.64
C TYR A 433 12.51 -18.44 4.64
N THR A 434 13.34 -19.47 4.74
CA THR A 434 14.80 -19.33 4.72
C THR A 434 15.44 -20.37 3.80
N GLU A 435 16.35 -19.92 2.93
CA GLU A 435 17.22 -20.77 2.11
C GLU A 435 18.67 -20.58 2.52
N TRP A 436 19.43 -21.66 2.66
CA TRP A 436 20.88 -21.60 2.81
C TRP A 436 21.54 -21.93 1.47
N ARG A 437 22.28 -20.97 0.91
CA ARG A 437 22.95 -21.05 -0.40
C ARG A 437 24.45 -21.03 -0.23
N ASP A 438 25.18 -21.84 -0.99
CA ASP A 438 26.66 -21.82 -0.98
C ASP A 438 27.25 -20.73 -1.88
N ASP A 439 28.59 -20.69 -1.98
CA ASP A 439 29.33 -19.74 -2.85
C ASP A 439 29.00 -19.89 -4.35
N ALA A 440 28.33 -20.97 -4.76
CA ALA A 440 27.83 -21.21 -6.12
C ALA A 440 26.32 -20.85 -6.28
N GLU A 441 25.72 -20.24 -5.25
CA GLU A 441 24.30 -19.87 -5.15
C GLU A 441 23.32 -21.06 -5.09
N GLU A 442 23.81 -22.30 -4.99
CA GLU A 442 22.99 -23.51 -4.90
C GLU A 442 22.35 -23.64 -3.53
N VAL A 443 21.03 -23.86 -3.48
CA VAL A 443 20.29 -24.04 -2.23
C VAL A 443 20.58 -25.43 -1.65
N LYS A 444 21.10 -25.49 -0.42
CA LYS A 444 21.46 -26.73 0.30
C LYS A 444 20.47 -27.11 1.39
N ALA A 445 19.74 -26.13 1.93
CA ALA A 445 18.69 -26.34 2.93
C ALA A 445 17.59 -25.29 2.77
N ARG A 446 16.36 -25.66 3.17
CA ARG A 446 15.15 -24.84 3.08
C ARG A 446 14.28 -25.02 4.31
N VAL A 447 13.70 -23.93 4.80
CA VAL A 447 12.74 -23.91 5.90
C VAL A 447 11.57 -23.00 5.55
N LEU A 448 10.34 -23.45 5.78
CA LEU A 448 9.14 -22.60 5.80
C LEU A 448 8.42 -22.77 7.15
N THR A 449 8.14 -21.67 7.84
CA THR A 449 7.42 -21.64 9.13
C THR A 449 6.17 -20.78 9.02
N ASN A 450 5.07 -21.17 9.68
CA ASN A 450 3.85 -20.34 9.78
C ASN A 450 3.75 -19.72 11.19
N LEU A 451 4.35 -18.54 11.37
CA LEU A 451 4.47 -17.83 12.65
C LEU A 451 3.14 -17.54 13.37
N LYS A 452 2.00 -17.52 12.65
CA LYS A 452 0.67 -17.37 13.27
C LYS A 452 0.15 -18.66 13.93
N LYS A 453 0.62 -19.82 13.49
CA LYS A 453 0.30 -21.14 14.07
C LYS A 453 1.43 -21.68 14.95
N ASP A 454 2.66 -21.29 14.65
CA ASP A 454 3.89 -21.75 15.26
C ASP A 454 4.84 -20.55 15.48
N PRO A 455 4.57 -19.72 16.51
CA PRO A 455 5.39 -18.55 16.82
C PRO A 455 6.75 -18.89 17.44
N GLY A 456 6.94 -20.14 17.89
CA GLY A 456 8.21 -20.65 18.42
C GLY A 456 9.09 -21.34 17.37
N GLU A 457 8.67 -21.31 16.11
CA GLU A 457 9.33 -21.89 14.94
C GLU A 457 9.79 -23.36 15.10
N VAL A 458 8.91 -24.23 15.63
CA VAL A 458 9.23 -25.66 15.86
C VAL A 458 8.91 -26.60 14.69
N THR A 459 8.37 -26.09 13.58
CA THR A 459 7.86 -26.91 12.46
C THR A 459 8.39 -26.43 11.09
N ASN A 460 9.17 -27.27 10.40
CA ASN A 460 9.45 -27.03 8.97
C ASN A 460 8.27 -27.55 8.12
N LEU A 461 7.64 -26.64 7.37
CA LEU A 461 6.49 -26.89 6.49
C LEU A 461 6.87 -27.00 5.01
N VAL A 462 8.16 -26.94 4.65
CA VAL A 462 8.60 -26.89 3.24
C VAL A 462 8.18 -28.12 2.43
N ASP A 463 8.09 -29.28 3.08
CA ASP A 463 7.69 -30.56 2.47
C ASP A 463 6.19 -30.90 2.68
N ASP A 464 5.38 -30.05 3.33
CA ASP A 464 3.93 -30.28 3.44
C ASP A 464 3.23 -29.76 2.15
N PRO A 465 2.58 -30.61 1.34
CA PRO A 465 1.91 -30.18 0.11
C PRO A 465 0.85 -29.08 0.33
N LYS A 466 0.27 -28.97 1.54
CA LYS A 466 -0.67 -27.89 1.90
C LYS A 466 -0.04 -26.49 1.91
N HIS A 467 1.29 -26.41 1.87
CA HIS A 467 2.05 -25.17 1.90
C HIS A 467 2.85 -24.93 0.60
N ALA A 468 2.68 -25.76 -0.44
CA ALA A 468 3.40 -25.64 -1.71
C ALA A 468 3.26 -24.27 -2.39
N GLU A 469 2.06 -23.67 -2.40
CA GLU A 469 1.84 -22.30 -2.94
C GLU A 469 2.62 -21.24 -2.15
N ALA A 470 2.73 -21.42 -0.83
CA ALA A 470 3.50 -20.53 0.04
C ALA A 470 5.02 -20.72 -0.12
N VAL A 471 5.50 -21.96 -0.37
CA VAL A 471 6.90 -22.22 -0.73
C VAL A 471 7.23 -21.57 -2.07
N ALA A 472 6.47 -21.85 -3.13
CA ALA A 472 6.73 -21.33 -4.48
C ALA A 472 6.73 -19.79 -4.52
N ARG A 473 5.76 -19.15 -3.84
CA ARG A 473 5.74 -17.68 -3.70
C ARG A 473 6.92 -17.18 -2.86
N ALA A 474 7.36 -17.91 -1.84
CA ALA A 474 8.53 -17.51 -1.07
C ALA A 474 9.85 -17.63 -1.86
N GLU A 475 10.01 -18.68 -2.67
CA GLU A 475 11.16 -18.86 -3.58
C GLU A 475 11.27 -17.72 -4.60
N GLU A 476 10.14 -17.38 -5.25
CA GLU A 476 10.03 -16.28 -6.23
C GLU A 476 10.39 -14.94 -5.57
N ARG A 477 9.73 -14.61 -4.46
CA ARG A 477 9.95 -13.35 -3.73
C ARG A 477 11.36 -13.27 -3.16
N LEU A 478 11.88 -14.33 -2.53
CA LEU A 478 13.24 -14.34 -1.99
C LEU A 478 14.28 -14.14 -3.10
N SER A 479 14.13 -14.82 -4.23
CA SER A 479 14.99 -14.64 -5.41
C SER A 479 14.97 -13.20 -5.93
N LEU A 480 13.80 -12.55 -5.97
CA LEU A 480 13.69 -11.12 -6.29
C LEU A 480 14.40 -10.24 -5.24
N ARG A 481 14.24 -10.52 -3.94
CA ARG A 481 14.81 -9.69 -2.87
C ARG A 481 16.33 -9.81 -2.77
N ILE A 482 16.89 -11.00 -2.98
CA ILE A 482 18.35 -11.22 -3.16
C ILE A 482 18.88 -10.37 -4.32
N ASN A 483 18.21 -10.41 -5.47
CA ASN A 483 18.59 -9.62 -6.65
C ASN A 483 18.51 -8.10 -6.41
N LEU A 484 17.46 -7.62 -5.73
CA LEU A 484 17.32 -6.21 -5.35
C LEU A 484 18.38 -5.78 -4.33
N ALA A 485 18.74 -6.66 -3.39
CA ALA A 485 19.76 -6.39 -2.40
C ALA A 485 21.17 -6.28 -3.01
N ARG A 486 21.51 -7.12 -3.99
CA ARG A 486 22.81 -7.09 -4.70
C ARG A 486 22.97 -5.87 -5.63
N LYS A 487 21.90 -5.46 -6.32
CA LYS A 487 21.93 -4.35 -7.28
C LYS A 487 22.24 -3.00 -6.59
N PRO A 488 23.01 -2.10 -7.22
CA PRO A 488 23.06 -0.70 -6.78
C PRO A 488 21.66 -0.07 -6.93
N ALA A 489 21.25 0.78 -6.00
CA ALA A 489 19.95 1.43 -6.07
C ALA A 489 19.89 2.39 -7.28
N MET A 490 18.91 2.18 -8.16
CA MET A 490 18.66 3.08 -9.29
C MET A 490 17.74 4.22 -8.87
N ARG A 491 18.31 5.23 -8.21
CA ARG A 491 17.85 6.61 -8.34
C ARG A 491 18.94 7.38 -9.04
N GLN A 492 18.63 7.88 -10.24
CA GLN A 492 19.56 8.72 -11.00
C GLN A 492 19.86 9.99 -10.20
N GLN A 493 21.14 10.34 -10.07
CA GLN A 493 21.50 11.72 -9.73
C GLN A 493 21.17 12.61 -10.94
N PRO A 494 20.70 13.85 -10.74
CA PRO A 494 20.72 14.85 -11.80
C PRO A 494 22.17 15.15 -12.21
N ASP A 495 22.35 15.55 -13.48
CA ASP A 495 23.62 15.76 -14.20
C ASP A 495 24.37 14.45 -14.54
N VAL A 496 24.49 14.03 -15.81
CA VAL A 496 25.18 14.74 -16.90
C VAL A 496 24.41 14.72 -18.22
N ALA A 497 23.88 15.87 -18.64
CA ALA A 497 23.32 16.06 -19.99
C ALA A 497 24.42 16.32 -21.05
N ARG A 498 25.29 15.32 -21.30
CA ARG A 498 26.34 15.32 -22.36
C ARG A 498 27.04 13.96 -22.47
N ALA A 499 26.49 13.04 -23.27
CA ALA A 499 27.16 11.77 -23.60
C ALA A 499 26.61 11.03 -24.83
N ILE A 500 25.30 11.12 -25.10
CA ILE A 500 24.60 10.25 -26.07
C ILE A 500 24.17 11.03 -27.32
N GLU A 501 25.14 11.65 -28.00
CA GLU A 501 24.97 12.28 -29.33
C GLU A 501 25.86 11.63 -30.42
N SER A 502 26.66 10.61 -30.09
CA SER A 502 27.74 10.13 -30.96
C SER A 502 27.99 8.61 -30.93
N SER A 503 26.97 7.78 -31.18
CA SER A 503 27.16 6.33 -31.38
C SER A 503 26.07 5.60 -32.18
N VAL A 504 25.33 6.28 -33.07
CA VAL A 504 24.47 5.60 -34.06
C VAL A 504 25.31 5.12 -35.24
N ALA A 505 25.90 3.93 -35.11
CA ALA A 505 26.59 3.24 -36.20
C ALA A 505 25.61 2.33 -36.95
N VAL A 506 25.48 2.53 -38.27
CA VAL A 506 24.54 1.78 -39.12
C VAL A 506 25.06 0.37 -39.40
N ALA A 507 24.23 -0.64 -39.19
CA ALA A 507 24.43 -2.01 -39.67
C ALA A 507 23.17 -2.50 -40.40
N SER A 508 23.30 -2.81 -41.68
CA SER A 508 22.24 -3.09 -42.65
C SER A 508 21.32 -4.27 -42.29
N VAL A 509 20.01 -4.08 -42.43
CA VAL A 509 19.05 -5.18 -42.64
C VAL A 509 19.16 -5.66 -44.09
N THR A 510 19.02 -6.97 -44.33
CA THR A 510 19.05 -7.57 -45.68
C THR A 510 17.67 -7.53 -46.32
N GLU A 511 17.59 -7.25 -47.63
CA GLU A 511 16.32 -7.09 -48.34
C GLU A 511 15.49 -8.38 -48.41
N MET A 512 14.18 -8.26 -48.20
CA MET A 512 13.20 -9.23 -48.64
C MET A 512 12.03 -8.47 -49.28
N GLN A 513 11.68 -8.81 -50.52
CA GLN A 513 10.68 -8.06 -51.29
C GLN A 513 9.27 -8.29 -50.75
N THR A 514 8.54 -7.21 -50.50
CA THR A 514 7.12 -7.22 -50.09
C THR A 514 6.30 -6.32 -51.02
N GLU A 515 5.02 -6.66 -51.22
CA GLU A 515 4.10 -5.85 -52.02
C GLU A 515 3.81 -4.47 -51.39
N PRO A 516 3.41 -3.46 -52.20
CA PRO A 516 3.10 -2.12 -51.70
C PRO A 516 1.94 -2.13 -50.70
N THR A 517 2.14 -1.44 -49.58
CA THR A 517 1.21 -1.41 -48.44
C THR A 517 -0.08 -0.66 -48.77
N MET A 518 -1.06 -0.72 -47.86
CA MET A 518 -2.35 -0.05 -48.07
C MET A 518 -2.23 1.48 -48.05
N GLU A 519 -1.19 2.04 -47.43
CA GLU A 519 -0.95 3.48 -47.31
C GLU A 519 -0.61 4.12 -48.67
N ASP A 520 0.26 3.48 -49.45
CA ASP A 520 0.61 3.91 -50.83
C ASP A 520 -0.61 3.95 -51.77
N ARG A 521 -1.65 3.15 -51.48
CA ARG A 521 -2.89 3.10 -52.28
C ARG A 521 -3.91 4.18 -51.88
N LEU A 522 -3.70 4.89 -50.77
CA LEU A 522 -4.70 5.81 -50.19
C LEU A 522 -4.35 7.31 -50.27
N GLY A 523 -3.16 7.66 -50.78
CA GLY A 523 -2.86 9.03 -51.25
C GLY A 523 -2.93 10.13 -50.19
N VAL A 524 -2.62 9.82 -48.93
CA VAL A 524 -2.80 10.73 -47.79
C VAL A 524 -1.71 11.81 -47.77
N THR A 525 -2.13 13.08 -47.81
CA THR A 525 -1.30 14.22 -47.37
C THR A 525 -2.08 15.07 -46.37
N ALA A 526 -1.76 14.93 -45.09
CA ALA A 526 -2.37 15.72 -44.03
C ALA A 526 -1.80 17.14 -44.03
N SER A 527 -2.62 18.15 -44.35
CA SER A 527 -2.34 19.58 -44.06
C SER A 527 -3.46 20.54 -44.50
N THR A 528 -4.17 20.25 -45.60
CA THR A 528 -5.20 21.18 -46.09
C THR A 528 -6.53 21.01 -45.34
N GLY A 529 -7.03 22.08 -44.71
CA GLY A 529 -8.37 22.15 -44.10
C GLY A 529 -9.52 22.16 -45.11
N LYS A 530 -9.56 21.16 -46.00
CA LYS A 530 -10.61 20.94 -47.00
C LYS A 530 -11.57 19.86 -46.49
N VAL A 531 -12.85 20.04 -46.76
CA VAL A 531 -13.88 19.01 -46.48
C VAL A 531 -13.62 17.76 -47.33
N LYS A 532 -13.44 16.61 -46.69
CA LYS A 532 -13.24 15.31 -47.36
C LYS A 532 -14.54 14.69 -47.87
N SER A 533 -15.63 14.86 -47.12
CA SER A 533 -16.96 14.41 -47.52
C SER A 533 -18.05 15.31 -46.95
N HIS A 534 -19.15 15.44 -47.68
CA HIS A 534 -20.36 16.14 -47.26
C HIS A 534 -21.41 15.09 -46.91
N ASN A 535 -21.92 15.11 -45.68
CA ASN A 535 -22.71 14.02 -45.11
C ASN A 535 -24.08 14.56 -44.68
N MET A 536 -25.16 14.00 -45.23
CA MET A 536 -26.53 14.35 -44.87
C MET A 536 -27.11 13.27 -43.96
N ILE A 537 -27.07 13.51 -42.64
CA ILE A 537 -27.64 12.63 -41.63
C ILE A 537 -29.16 12.83 -41.62
N LYS A 538 -29.91 11.79 -42.00
CA LYS A 538 -31.39 11.80 -41.93
C LYS A 538 -31.84 11.24 -40.59
N LEU A 539 -32.75 11.95 -39.92
CA LEU A 539 -33.30 11.55 -38.63
C LEU A 539 -34.71 10.99 -38.84
N ASP A 540 -34.83 9.67 -38.71
CA ASP A 540 -36.11 8.99 -38.73
C ASP A 540 -36.63 8.77 -37.29
N VAL A 541 -37.87 9.17 -37.04
CA VAL A 541 -38.49 9.20 -35.70
C VAL A 541 -39.67 8.23 -35.56
N GLN A 542 -39.88 7.37 -36.55
CA GLN A 542 -40.82 6.25 -36.52
C GLN A 542 -40.58 5.33 -35.31
N GLU A 543 -41.64 4.73 -34.77
CA GLU A 543 -41.54 3.87 -33.58
C GLU A 543 -40.73 2.60 -33.87
N GLU A 544 -40.82 2.11 -35.10
CA GLU A 544 -40.13 0.97 -35.69
C GLU A 544 -38.60 1.20 -35.77
N ARG A 545 -38.13 2.44 -35.62
CA ARG A 545 -36.70 2.80 -35.52
C ARG A 545 -36.21 2.90 -34.07
N VAL A 546 -37.07 2.80 -33.05
CA VAL A 546 -36.65 2.79 -31.64
C VAL A 546 -35.94 1.46 -31.31
N ARG A 547 -34.81 1.53 -30.60
CA ARG A 547 -34.00 0.36 -30.21
C ARG A 547 -34.05 0.07 -28.71
N GLN A 548 -33.72 1.06 -27.88
CA GLN A 548 -33.81 0.94 -26.43
C GLN A 548 -34.07 2.29 -25.76
N SER A 549 -34.70 2.28 -24.57
CA SER A 549 -34.72 3.45 -23.67
C SER A 549 -33.44 3.53 -22.86
N ILE A 550 -32.92 4.74 -22.67
CA ILE A 550 -31.77 5.04 -21.83
C ILE A 550 -32.23 5.12 -20.38
N ASP A 551 -31.57 4.38 -19.48
CA ASP A 551 -31.84 4.41 -18.04
C ASP A 551 -31.02 5.48 -17.34
N GLY A 552 -29.78 5.75 -17.78
CA GLY A 552 -28.98 6.84 -17.24
C GLY A 552 -27.52 6.86 -17.69
N PHE A 553 -26.82 7.85 -17.14
CA PHE A 553 -25.37 8.03 -17.27
C PHE A 553 -24.77 8.23 -15.89
N GLY A 554 -23.53 7.79 -15.69
CA GLY A 554 -22.83 8.06 -14.44
C GLY A 554 -21.48 7.39 -14.32
N GLY A 555 -21.20 6.84 -13.14
CA GLY A 555 -19.92 6.19 -12.86
C GLY A 555 -19.70 5.83 -11.40
N SER A 556 -18.52 5.32 -11.07
CA SER A 556 -18.13 5.03 -9.69
C SER A 556 -17.44 6.23 -9.03
N ILE A 557 -17.73 6.49 -7.75
CA ILE A 557 -16.87 7.36 -6.93
C ILE A 557 -15.74 6.45 -6.43
N ALA A 558 -14.61 6.44 -7.15
CA ALA A 558 -13.79 5.24 -7.25
C ALA A 558 -12.82 5.02 -6.08
N PHE A 559 -12.99 3.87 -5.43
CA PHE A 559 -12.14 3.29 -4.38
C PHE A 559 -11.98 4.03 -3.05
N TRP A 560 -11.43 3.27 -2.08
CA TRP A 560 -11.43 3.51 -0.64
C TRP A 560 -11.05 4.94 -0.21
N GLY A 561 -12.05 5.78 0.04
CA GLY A 561 -11.88 7.04 0.76
C GLY A 561 -11.68 8.30 -0.09
N VAL A 562 -12.15 8.33 -1.35
CA VAL A 562 -12.27 9.59 -2.11
C VAL A 562 -13.28 10.52 -1.42
N ASN A 563 -12.80 11.36 -0.50
CA ASN A 563 -13.63 12.30 0.25
C ASN A 563 -13.67 13.67 -0.44
N ALA A 564 -14.16 13.68 -1.68
CA ALA A 564 -14.21 14.86 -2.54
C ALA A 564 -14.96 16.04 -1.89
N ASP A 565 -14.54 17.29 -2.15
CA ASP A 565 -15.26 18.49 -1.71
C ASP A 565 -16.61 18.69 -2.44
N ASP A 566 -17.45 19.59 -1.93
CA ASP A 566 -18.77 19.85 -2.53
C ASP A 566 -18.69 20.45 -3.96
N LYS A 567 -17.55 21.03 -4.38
CA LYS A 567 -17.35 21.53 -5.75
C LYS A 567 -17.05 20.40 -6.72
N ALA A 568 -16.28 19.39 -6.29
CA ALA A 568 -16.02 18.17 -7.04
C ALA A 568 -17.30 17.34 -7.19
N LEU A 569 -18.11 17.25 -6.14
CA LEU A 569 -19.45 16.63 -6.22
C LEU A 569 -20.39 17.40 -7.17
N GLU A 570 -20.47 18.73 -7.07
CA GLU A 570 -21.26 19.56 -7.99
C GLU A 570 -20.76 19.44 -9.44
N ALA A 571 -19.45 19.42 -9.66
CA ALA A 571 -18.85 19.23 -10.98
C ALA A 571 -19.15 17.85 -11.56
N ALA A 572 -19.05 16.78 -10.76
CA ALA A 572 -19.32 15.42 -11.21
C ALA A 572 -20.82 15.20 -11.44
N ILE A 573 -21.64 15.38 -10.40
CA ILE A 573 -23.06 15.00 -10.40
C ILE A 573 -23.88 15.96 -11.28
N ASN A 574 -23.97 17.24 -10.93
CA ASN A 574 -24.77 18.21 -11.68
C ASN A 574 -24.07 18.66 -12.98
N GLY A 575 -22.75 18.78 -12.97
CA GLY A 575 -21.97 19.19 -14.14
C GLY A 575 -22.04 18.21 -15.32
N LEU A 576 -22.05 16.89 -15.05
CA LEU A 576 -22.32 15.85 -16.06
C LEU A 576 -23.78 15.41 -16.13
N ASN A 577 -24.63 15.73 -15.14
CA ASN A 577 -26.02 15.26 -15.01
C ASN A 577 -26.10 13.74 -14.76
N VAL A 578 -25.32 13.27 -13.79
CA VAL A 578 -25.28 11.88 -13.33
C VAL A 578 -26.63 11.48 -12.75
N SER A 579 -27.13 10.35 -13.24
CA SER A 579 -28.38 9.72 -12.80
C SER A 579 -28.11 8.46 -11.95
N ILE A 580 -26.98 7.80 -12.16
CA ILE A 580 -26.60 6.54 -11.50
C ILE A 580 -25.18 6.66 -10.92
N VAL A 581 -24.99 6.38 -9.63
CA VAL A 581 -23.64 6.20 -9.04
C VAL A 581 -23.44 4.73 -8.66
N ARG A 582 -22.27 4.19 -9.02
CA ARG A 582 -21.85 2.83 -8.65
C ARG A 582 -21.01 2.85 -7.37
N VAL A 583 -21.31 1.92 -6.47
CA VAL A 583 -20.71 1.82 -5.12
C VAL A 583 -20.49 0.35 -4.79
N GLN A 584 -19.33 0.00 -4.23
CA GLN A 584 -19.11 -1.32 -3.63
C GLN A 584 -19.86 -1.37 -2.28
N GLY A 585 -20.79 -2.32 -2.11
CA GLY A 585 -21.60 -2.46 -0.89
C GLY A 585 -20.89 -3.13 0.28
N GLU A 586 -19.56 -3.00 0.35
CA GLU A 586 -18.70 -3.92 1.08
C GLU A 586 -17.95 -3.31 2.26
N VAL A 587 -17.73 -4.18 3.24
CA VAL A 587 -16.95 -3.85 4.44
C VAL A 587 -15.47 -3.79 4.10
N SER A 588 -14.72 -2.94 4.80
CA SER A 588 -13.26 -2.94 4.69
C SER A 588 -12.66 -4.26 5.18
N LYS A 589 -11.40 -4.52 4.83
CA LYS A 589 -10.65 -5.72 5.27
C LYS A 589 -10.45 -5.81 6.79
N THR A 590 -10.66 -4.71 7.51
CA THR A 590 -10.63 -4.64 8.98
C THR A 590 -12.02 -4.73 9.63
N GLY A 591 -13.10 -4.67 8.84
CA GLY A 591 -14.48 -4.72 9.32
C GLY A 591 -15.15 -3.36 9.57
N ASP A 592 -14.50 -2.25 9.17
CA ASP A 592 -15.02 -0.89 9.42
C ASP A 592 -16.37 -0.63 8.73
N ALA A 593 -17.10 0.36 9.23
CA ALA A 593 -18.28 0.88 8.56
C ALA A 593 -17.95 1.46 7.17
N GLU A 594 -18.97 1.46 6.30
CA GLU A 594 -18.92 1.93 4.91
C GLU A 594 -18.21 3.28 4.75
N ARG A 595 -17.04 3.27 4.11
CA ARG A 595 -16.21 4.49 3.95
C ARG A 595 -16.83 5.48 2.96
N ASN A 596 -17.70 5.01 2.06
CA ASN A 596 -18.38 5.86 1.08
C ASN A 596 -19.57 6.65 1.65
N ARG A 597 -19.94 6.46 2.93
CA ARG A 597 -21.16 7.03 3.51
C ARG A 597 -21.26 8.55 3.36
N ASP A 598 -20.27 9.34 3.80
CA ASP A 598 -20.37 10.81 3.80
C ASP A 598 -20.50 11.35 2.37
N VAL A 599 -19.60 10.92 1.48
CA VAL A 599 -19.58 11.35 0.08
C VAL A 599 -20.86 10.97 -0.66
N LEU A 600 -21.49 9.83 -0.34
CA LEU A 600 -22.80 9.44 -0.88
C LEU A 600 -23.96 10.27 -0.30
N GLN A 601 -24.02 10.45 1.03
CA GLN A 601 -25.04 11.32 1.63
C GLN A 601 -24.94 12.75 1.08
N ARG A 602 -23.74 13.23 0.75
CA ARG A 602 -23.51 14.53 0.11
C ARG A 602 -23.85 14.54 -1.39
N ALA A 603 -23.51 13.49 -2.15
CA ALA A 603 -23.93 13.33 -3.55
C ALA A 603 -25.46 13.33 -3.69
N THR A 604 -26.19 12.67 -2.78
CA THR A 604 -27.66 12.70 -2.74
C THR A 604 -28.23 14.07 -2.33
N ARG A 605 -27.47 14.94 -1.63
CA ARG A 605 -27.87 16.36 -1.45
C ARG A 605 -27.66 17.20 -2.71
N VAL A 606 -26.70 16.84 -3.56
CA VAL A 606 -26.42 17.51 -4.85
C VAL A 606 -27.44 17.11 -5.91
N ASN A 607 -27.83 15.82 -5.96
CA ASN A 607 -28.95 15.32 -6.75
C ASN A 607 -29.80 14.33 -5.91
N PRO A 608 -31.01 14.71 -5.43
CA PRO A 608 -31.89 13.82 -4.69
C PRO A 608 -32.44 12.63 -5.48
N ASP A 609 -32.52 12.74 -6.82
CA ASP A 609 -33.01 11.68 -7.71
C ASP A 609 -31.92 10.65 -8.08
N LEU A 610 -30.73 10.75 -7.46
CA LEU A 610 -29.57 9.92 -7.76
C LEU A 610 -29.79 8.45 -7.35
N GLN A 611 -29.82 7.57 -8.35
CA GLN A 611 -29.91 6.12 -8.15
C GLN A 611 -28.53 5.54 -7.80
N VAL A 612 -28.50 4.56 -6.90
CA VAL A 612 -27.29 3.79 -6.58
C VAL A 612 -27.38 2.37 -7.12
N LEU A 613 -26.32 1.99 -7.83
CA LEU A 613 -25.96 0.61 -8.17
C LEU A 613 -24.99 0.10 -7.09
N LEU A 614 -25.47 -0.80 -6.23
CA LEU A 614 -24.71 -1.36 -5.11
C LEU A 614 -24.12 -2.72 -5.52
N THR A 615 -22.82 -2.78 -5.77
CA THR A 615 -22.14 -3.98 -6.29
C THR A 615 -21.40 -4.76 -5.21
N PHE A 616 -21.32 -6.07 -5.41
CA PHE A 616 -20.73 -7.02 -4.47
C PHE A 616 -19.81 -7.97 -5.26
N TRP A 617 -18.48 -7.80 -5.14
CA TRP A 617 -17.47 -8.65 -5.79
C TRP A 617 -17.01 -9.81 -4.89
N GLN A 618 -17.22 -9.74 -3.56
CA GLN A 618 -16.83 -10.79 -2.62
C GLN A 618 -17.71 -10.80 -1.37
N PRO A 619 -17.93 -11.98 -0.76
CA PRO A 619 -18.59 -12.09 0.52
C PRO A 619 -17.69 -11.59 1.67
N ARG A 620 -18.20 -10.59 2.43
CA ARG A 620 -17.57 -10.07 3.65
C ARG A 620 -18.62 -9.43 4.58
N SER A 621 -18.51 -9.62 5.91
CA SER A 621 -19.26 -8.84 6.91
C SER A 621 -18.34 -8.17 7.92
N ALA A 622 -18.87 -7.24 8.72
CA ALA A 622 -18.12 -6.59 9.80
C ALA A 622 -17.72 -7.56 10.94
N LYS A 623 -18.44 -8.68 11.08
CA LYS A 623 -18.11 -9.77 12.02
C LYS A 623 -17.07 -10.72 11.44
N HIS A 624 -17.10 -10.91 10.13
CA HIS A 624 -16.27 -11.86 9.39
C HIS A 624 -15.60 -11.15 8.21
N PRO A 625 -14.55 -10.33 8.47
CA PRO A 625 -13.85 -9.59 7.43
C PRO A 625 -12.89 -10.45 6.60
N ASP A 626 -12.50 -11.63 7.10
CA ASP A 626 -11.60 -12.58 6.44
C ASP A 626 -12.33 -13.37 5.34
N ASN A 627 -11.84 -13.25 4.10
CA ASN A 627 -12.31 -13.99 2.93
C ASN A 627 -12.35 -15.51 3.18
N ASN A 628 -11.44 -16.07 3.98
CA ASN A 628 -11.38 -17.50 4.31
C ASN A 628 -12.59 -17.99 5.13
N TYR A 629 -13.36 -17.10 5.77
CA TYR A 629 -14.63 -17.50 6.40
C TYR A 629 -15.68 -17.87 5.36
N TRP A 630 -15.73 -17.11 4.27
CA TRP A 630 -16.79 -17.14 3.25
C TRP A 630 -16.46 -17.95 2.02
N LEU A 631 -15.20 -17.96 1.60
CA LEU A 631 -14.75 -18.54 0.33
C LEU A 631 -14.07 -19.90 0.56
N ASP A 632 -14.34 -20.85 -0.32
CA ASP A 632 -13.47 -22.00 -0.60
C ASP A 632 -12.53 -21.64 -1.76
N ILE A 633 -11.37 -22.30 -1.83
CA ILE A 633 -10.57 -22.37 -3.05
C ILE A 633 -10.96 -23.65 -3.79
N VAL A 634 -11.23 -23.57 -5.09
CA VAL A 634 -11.50 -24.75 -5.93
C VAL A 634 -10.73 -24.67 -7.24
N GLU A 635 -10.35 -25.83 -7.78
CA GLU A 635 -9.73 -25.93 -9.10
C GLU A 635 -10.79 -25.82 -10.21
N SER A 636 -10.55 -24.98 -11.21
CA SER A 636 -11.43 -24.75 -12.35
C SER A 636 -10.62 -24.37 -13.59
N ASN A 637 -10.79 -25.10 -14.70
CA ASN A 637 -10.04 -24.90 -15.95
C ASN A 637 -8.50 -24.87 -15.80
N GLY A 638 -7.95 -25.58 -14.80
CA GLY A 638 -6.52 -25.62 -14.51
C GLY A 638 -5.99 -24.43 -13.70
N ALA A 639 -6.86 -23.62 -13.10
CA ALA A 639 -6.49 -22.56 -12.17
C ALA A 639 -7.30 -22.66 -10.86
N GLU A 640 -6.73 -22.23 -9.75
CA GLU A 640 -7.44 -22.08 -8.48
C GLU A 640 -8.32 -20.82 -8.50
N GLN A 641 -9.58 -20.95 -8.09
CA GLN A 641 -10.56 -19.86 -7.98
C GLN A 641 -11.17 -19.78 -6.59
N PHE A 642 -11.45 -18.56 -6.12
CA PHE A 642 -12.25 -18.38 -4.89
C PHE A 642 -13.74 -18.46 -5.21
N ARG A 643 -14.49 -19.28 -4.47
CA ARG A 643 -15.96 -19.38 -4.61
C ARG A 643 -16.64 -19.38 -3.26
N LEU A 644 -17.79 -18.72 -3.16
CA LEU A 644 -18.63 -18.71 -1.95
C LEU A 644 -18.90 -20.14 -1.45
N LYS A 645 -18.75 -20.39 -0.15
CA LYS A 645 -19.10 -21.65 0.50
C LYS A 645 -20.61 -21.92 0.38
N PRO A 646 -21.06 -23.12 -0.03
CA PRO A 646 -22.48 -23.45 -0.06
C PRO A 646 -23.17 -23.25 1.31
N SER A 647 -22.46 -23.52 2.40
CA SER A 647 -22.91 -23.30 3.78
C SER A 647 -22.97 -21.83 4.22
N ARG A 648 -22.55 -20.88 3.36
CA ARG A 648 -22.53 -19.43 3.62
C ARG A 648 -23.42 -18.62 2.68
N GLU A 649 -24.14 -19.26 1.75
CA GLU A 649 -25.04 -18.57 0.82
C GLU A 649 -26.14 -17.80 1.53
N ASP A 650 -26.82 -18.41 2.49
CA ASP A 650 -27.88 -17.74 3.26
C ASP A 650 -27.34 -16.53 4.04
N GLU A 651 -26.26 -16.73 4.79
CA GLU A 651 -25.59 -15.69 5.58
C GLU A 651 -25.08 -14.53 4.71
N TRP A 652 -24.64 -14.81 3.47
CA TRP A 652 -24.19 -13.78 2.55
C TRP A 652 -25.35 -12.99 1.94
N ALA A 653 -26.44 -13.67 1.55
CA ALA A 653 -27.64 -12.99 1.08
C ALA A 653 -28.28 -12.12 2.19
N ASP A 654 -28.24 -12.58 3.45
CA ASP A 654 -28.66 -11.78 4.61
C ASP A 654 -27.80 -10.52 4.81
N GLU A 655 -26.47 -10.60 4.70
CA GLU A 655 -25.58 -9.43 4.78
C GLU A 655 -25.82 -8.46 3.60
N MET A 656 -25.98 -8.95 2.36
CA MET A 656 -26.32 -8.11 1.20
C MET A 656 -27.60 -7.30 1.44
N ILE A 657 -28.68 -7.92 1.95
CA ILE A 657 -29.94 -7.21 2.20
C ILE A 657 -29.79 -6.23 3.38
N ALA A 658 -29.02 -6.60 4.41
CA ALA A 658 -28.68 -5.68 5.50
C ALA A 658 -27.95 -4.42 5.00
N ARG A 659 -27.07 -4.53 4.00
CA ARG A 659 -26.37 -3.39 3.36
C ARG A 659 -27.31 -2.49 2.56
N VAL A 660 -28.28 -3.03 1.84
CA VAL A 660 -29.33 -2.23 1.15
C VAL A 660 -30.16 -1.43 2.16
N LEU A 661 -30.63 -2.10 3.22
CA LEU A 661 -31.38 -1.46 4.32
C LEU A 661 -30.54 -0.43 5.08
N GLN A 662 -29.21 -0.59 5.11
CA GLN A 662 -28.29 0.37 5.72
C GLN A 662 -28.16 1.64 4.87
N HIS A 663 -28.03 1.52 3.54
CA HIS A 663 -27.97 2.65 2.63
C HIS A 663 -29.28 3.45 2.61
N GLN A 664 -30.43 2.78 2.61
CA GLN A 664 -31.74 3.45 2.74
C GLN A 664 -31.88 4.25 4.04
N LYS A 665 -31.33 3.76 5.17
CA LYS A 665 -31.28 4.50 6.45
C LYS A 665 -30.41 5.76 6.41
N TRP A 666 -29.55 5.91 5.39
CA TRP A 666 -28.79 7.14 5.13
C TRP A 666 -29.50 8.09 4.16
N GLY A 667 -30.67 7.71 3.64
CA GLY A 667 -31.40 8.46 2.60
C GLY A 667 -30.91 8.19 1.18
N VAL A 668 -30.09 7.15 0.96
CA VAL A 668 -29.54 6.80 -0.35
C VAL A 668 -30.48 5.84 -1.09
N ASN A 669 -30.88 6.19 -2.32
CA ASN A 669 -31.77 5.37 -3.14
C ASN A 669 -31.01 4.24 -3.85
N VAL A 670 -30.92 3.05 -3.23
CA VAL A 670 -30.41 1.84 -3.89
C VAL A 670 -31.48 1.30 -4.86
N GLU A 671 -31.22 1.48 -6.15
CA GLU A 671 -32.11 1.08 -7.26
C GLU A 671 -31.79 -0.34 -7.75
N VAL A 672 -30.50 -0.69 -7.77
CA VAL A 672 -30.00 -1.96 -8.29
C VAL A 672 -28.97 -2.55 -7.33
N VAL A 673 -29.07 -3.85 -7.06
CA VAL A 673 -28.07 -4.66 -6.35
C VAL A 673 -27.41 -5.59 -7.35
N ALA A 674 -26.08 -5.62 -7.40
CA ALA A 674 -25.33 -6.45 -8.33
C ALA A 674 -24.47 -7.50 -7.63
N VAL A 675 -24.57 -8.76 -8.06
CA VAL A 675 -23.58 -9.80 -7.75
C VAL A 675 -22.58 -9.83 -8.89
N GLN A 676 -21.36 -9.37 -8.62
CA GLN A 676 -20.31 -9.29 -9.63
C GLN A 676 -19.59 -10.65 -9.75
N ASN A 677 -19.15 -10.97 -10.96
CA ASN A 677 -18.34 -12.15 -11.25
C ASN A 677 -17.08 -11.72 -12.02
N GLU A 678 -15.92 -11.85 -11.37
CA GLU A 678 -14.62 -11.68 -12.00
C GLU A 678 -14.00 -13.04 -12.31
N SER A 679 -14.55 -13.74 -13.30
CA SER A 679 -14.12 -15.09 -13.71
C SER A 679 -12.67 -15.15 -14.22
N ASN A 680 -12.11 -14.01 -14.63
CA ASN A 680 -10.71 -13.83 -15.05
C ASN A 680 -9.77 -13.45 -13.89
N TRP A 681 -10.27 -12.85 -12.81
CA TRP A 681 -9.44 -12.39 -11.67
C TRP A 681 -9.65 -13.14 -10.37
N SER A 682 -10.68 -13.98 -10.23
CA SER A 682 -10.87 -14.76 -8.99
C SER A 682 -9.83 -15.88 -8.90
N HIS A 683 -8.74 -15.60 -8.18
CA HIS A 683 -7.66 -16.54 -7.88
C HIS A 683 -6.99 -16.22 -6.52
N PRO A 684 -6.23 -17.15 -5.90
CA PRO A 684 -5.47 -16.90 -4.69
C PRO A 684 -4.66 -15.59 -4.74
N GLY A 685 -4.87 -14.73 -3.74
CA GLY A 685 -4.28 -13.38 -3.65
C GLY A 685 -5.17 -12.22 -4.10
N THR A 686 -6.31 -12.47 -4.76
CA THR A 686 -7.26 -11.43 -5.19
C THR A 686 -8.40 -11.19 -4.19
N GLN A 687 -9.37 -10.36 -4.57
CA GLN A 687 -10.46 -9.86 -3.71
C GLN A 687 -11.85 -10.18 -4.29
N THR A 688 -11.97 -11.24 -5.08
CA THR A 688 -13.14 -11.43 -5.96
C THR A 688 -13.63 -12.89 -5.96
N CYS A 689 -14.94 -13.06 -6.02
CA CYS A 689 -15.61 -14.36 -6.01
C CYS A 689 -15.98 -14.77 -7.44
N GLY A 690 -15.44 -15.91 -7.90
CA GLY A 690 -15.88 -16.58 -9.12
C GLY A 690 -17.21 -17.32 -8.89
N TRP A 691 -18.03 -17.38 -9.92
CA TRP A 691 -19.32 -18.07 -9.88
C TRP A 691 -19.48 -19.13 -10.98
N GLU A 692 -20.17 -20.20 -10.63
CA GLU A 692 -20.76 -21.13 -11.61
C GLU A 692 -22.11 -20.59 -12.08
N PRO A 693 -22.39 -20.52 -13.40
CA PRO A 693 -23.58 -19.87 -13.95
C PRO A 693 -24.92 -20.31 -13.33
N LEU A 694 -25.17 -21.62 -13.30
CA LEU A 694 -26.41 -22.16 -12.75
C LEU A 694 -26.48 -21.99 -11.23
N ARG A 695 -25.33 -21.99 -10.54
CA ARG A 695 -25.28 -21.73 -9.10
C ARG A 695 -25.60 -20.27 -8.77
N LEU A 696 -25.09 -19.32 -9.55
CA LEU A 696 -25.43 -17.91 -9.38
C LEU A 696 -26.91 -17.65 -9.70
N ALA A 697 -27.48 -18.30 -10.72
CA ALA A 697 -28.91 -18.22 -11.00
C ALA A 697 -29.75 -18.71 -9.79
N ASN A 698 -29.44 -19.90 -9.28
CA ASN A 698 -30.08 -20.46 -8.08
C ASN A 698 -29.88 -19.57 -6.84
N PHE A 699 -28.69 -19.00 -6.63
CA PHE A 699 -28.42 -18.09 -5.52
C PHE A 699 -29.30 -16.84 -5.57
N VAL A 700 -29.39 -16.20 -6.74
CA VAL A 700 -30.21 -14.99 -6.92
C VAL A 700 -31.70 -15.30 -6.76
N GLU A 701 -32.20 -16.37 -7.37
CA GLU A 701 -33.62 -16.78 -7.31
C GLU A 701 -34.05 -17.29 -5.93
N GLN A 702 -33.22 -18.08 -5.26
CA GLN A 702 -33.61 -18.81 -4.05
C GLN A 702 -33.11 -18.17 -2.76
N LYS A 703 -32.09 -17.29 -2.83
CA LYS A 703 -31.49 -16.64 -1.65
C LYS A 703 -31.71 -15.13 -1.65
N VAL A 704 -31.44 -14.43 -2.75
CA VAL A 704 -31.40 -12.95 -2.77
C VAL A 704 -32.79 -12.32 -3.02
N ARG A 705 -33.46 -12.66 -4.14
CA ARG A 705 -34.79 -12.12 -4.50
C ARG A 705 -35.82 -12.32 -3.37
N PRO A 706 -35.98 -13.51 -2.75
CA PRO A 706 -36.96 -13.71 -1.67
C PRO A 706 -36.65 -12.91 -0.41
N ARG A 707 -35.37 -12.60 -0.14
CA ARG A 707 -34.97 -11.76 1.01
C ARG A 707 -35.21 -10.28 0.75
N LEU A 708 -34.99 -9.78 -0.46
CA LEU A 708 -35.44 -8.44 -0.84
C LEU A 708 -36.96 -8.32 -0.67
N ASP A 709 -37.72 -9.30 -1.16
CA ASP A 709 -39.18 -9.27 -1.09
C ASP A 709 -39.69 -9.33 0.36
N ALA A 710 -39.10 -10.20 1.19
CA ALA A 710 -39.40 -10.27 2.62
C ALA A 710 -39.01 -9.00 3.41
N ALA A 711 -38.02 -8.24 2.93
CA ALA A 711 -37.60 -6.96 3.49
C ALA A 711 -38.41 -5.75 3.00
N GLY A 712 -39.40 -5.94 2.11
CA GLY A 712 -40.15 -4.84 1.50
C GLY A 712 -39.37 -4.09 0.40
N LEU A 713 -38.46 -4.79 -0.27
CA LEU A 713 -37.54 -4.28 -1.30
C LEU A 713 -37.83 -4.89 -2.68
N SER A 714 -39.10 -5.22 -2.96
CA SER A 714 -39.54 -5.80 -4.24
C SER A 714 -39.28 -4.92 -5.46
N GLN A 715 -39.14 -3.60 -5.25
CA GLN A 715 -38.75 -2.61 -6.25
C GLN A 715 -37.25 -2.59 -6.59
N VAL A 716 -36.39 -3.15 -5.71
CA VAL A 716 -34.94 -3.16 -5.93
C VAL A 716 -34.61 -4.25 -6.95
N LYS A 717 -33.98 -3.84 -8.04
CA LYS A 717 -33.58 -4.70 -9.17
C LYS A 717 -32.30 -5.46 -8.83
N LEU A 718 -32.12 -6.58 -9.51
CA LEU A 718 -30.96 -7.45 -9.41
C LEU A 718 -30.20 -7.48 -10.74
N ALA A 719 -28.89 -7.31 -10.65
CA ALA A 719 -27.95 -7.55 -11.73
C ALA A 719 -27.08 -8.76 -11.38
N ALA A 720 -27.13 -9.82 -12.20
CA ALA A 720 -26.31 -11.00 -11.97
C ALA A 720 -26.07 -11.82 -13.26
N PRO A 721 -24.82 -12.20 -13.53
CA PRO A 721 -23.60 -11.51 -13.07
C PRO A 721 -23.53 -10.04 -13.54
N ASP A 722 -22.89 -9.19 -12.74
CA ASP A 722 -22.15 -8.03 -13.26
C ASP A 722 -20.80 -8.57 -13.79
N LEU A 723 -20.67 -8.66 -15.12
CA LEU A 723 -19.59 -9.38 -15.81
C LEU A 723 -18.34 -8.51 -15.97
N ALA A 724 -17.26 -8.83 -15.26
CA ALA A 724 -15.98 -8.14 -15.45
C ALA A 724 -15.29 -8.47 -16.79
N TYR A 725 -15.74 -9.49 -17.52
CA TYR A 725 -15.15 -9.90 -18.79
C TYR A 725 -16.21 -10.45 -19.75
N LEU A 726 -16.13 -10.06 -21.02
CA LEU A 726 -17.05 -10.54 -22.07
C LEU A 726 -16.57 -11.82 -22.77
N GLY A 727 -15.25 -12.00 -22.91
CA GLY A 727 -14.66 -13.06 -23.75
C GLY A 727 -14.81 -12.82 -25.25
N ASP A 728 -14.08 -13.60 -26.05
CA ASP A 728 -14.24 -13.64 -27.51
C ASP A 728 -15.66 -14.04 -27.88
N ASN A 729 -16.23 -13.38 -28.91
CA ASN A 729 -17.62 -13.58 -29.34
C ASN A 729 -18.66 -13.49 -28.18
N ALA A 730 -18.37 -12.70 -27.14
CA ALA A 730 -19.16 -12.61 -25.92
C ALA A 730 -19.37 -13.96 -25.19
N SER A 731 -18.35 -14.83 -25.22
CA SER A 731 -18.37 -16.18 -24.64
C SER A 731 -18.72 -16.25 -23.15
N GLU A 732 -18.36 -15.28 -22.31
CA GLU A 732 -18.81 -15.25 -20.91
C GLU A 732 -20.30 -14.90 -20.79
N VAL A 733 -20.84 -14.07 -21.69
CA VAL A 733 -22.29 -13.82 -21.80
C VAL A 733 -23.02 -15.11 -22.18
N GLN A 734 -22.45 -15.89 -23.11
CA GLN A 734 -22.96 -17.22 -23.46
C GLN A 734 -22.92 -18.18 -22.26
N ARG A 735 -21.79 -18.22 -21.54
CA ARG A 735 -21.59 -19.05 -20.34
C ARG A 735 -22.60 -18.73 -19.24
N PHE A 736 -22.90 -17.45 -19.03
CA PHE A 736 -23.81 -16.97 -18.01
C PHE A 736 -25.27 -16.77 -18.46
N LEU A 737 -25.66 -17.24 -19.65
CA LEU A 737 -27.06 -17.24 -20.08
C LEU A 737 -28.04 -17.83 -19.03
N PRO A 738 -27.75 -18.90 -18.28
CA PRO A 738 -28.64 -19.38 -17.21
C PRO A 738 -28.95 -18.33 -16.13
N THR A 739 -27.99 -17.47 -15.78
CA THR A 739 -28.21 -16.35 -14.86
C THR A 739 -28.84 -15.16 -15.57
N LEU A 740 -28.30 -14.77 -16.73
CA LEU A 740 -28.77 -13.61 -17.49
C LEU A 740 -30.19 -13.77 -18.03
N THR A 741 -30.72 -15.00 -18.13
CA THR A 741 -32.13 -15.27 -18.48
C THR A 741 -33.05 -15.52 -17.28
N SER A 742 -32.51 -15.68 -16.06
CA SER A 742 -33.27 -15.88 -14.81
C SER A 742 -34.42 -14.87 -14.64
N PRO A 743 -35.63 -15.28 -14.23
CA PRO A 743 -36.72 -14.34 -13.91
C PRO A 743 -36.39 -13.35 -12.79
N SER A 744 -35.40 -13.64 -11.93
CA SER A 744 -34.99 -12.81 -10.80
C SER A 744 -33.83 -11.84 -11.12
N VAL A 745 -33.52 -11.62 -12.41
CA VAL A 745 -32.49 -10.68 -12.86
C VAL A 745 -33.12 -9.72 -13.87
N GLU A 746 -33.36 -8.47 -13.49
CA GLU A 746 -33.95 -7.44 -14.35
C GLU A 746 -32.89 -6.71 -15.20
N VAL A 747 -31.63 -6.75 -14.79
CA VAL A 747 -30.49 -6.06 -15.41
C VAL A 747 -29.36 -7.05 -15.74
N ALA A 748 -29.03 -7.21 -17.02
CA ALA A 748 -27.73 -7.74 -17.43
C ALA A 748 -26.67 -6.62 -17.27
N ALA A 749 -25.49 -6.92 -16.76
CA ALA A 749 -24.45 -5.92 -16.51
C ALA A 749 -23.07 -6.41 -16.95
N TYR A 750 -22.22 -5.49 -17.46
CA TYR A 750 -20.89 -5.83 -17.96
C TYR A 750 -19.89 -4.67 -17.88
N HIS A 751 -18.62 -5.02 -17.76
CA HIS A 751 -17.47 -4.12 -17.77
C HIS A 751 -16.81 -4.07 -19.16
N MET A 752 -16.13 -2.97 -19.48
CA MET A 752 -15.35 -2.76 -20.70
C MET A 752 -13.92 -2.34 -20.36
N TYR A 753 -13.00 -3.30 -20.38
CA TYR A 753 -11.56 -3.09 -20.12
C TYR A 753 -10.77 -2.94 -21.42
N ASP A 754 -10.00 -1.86 -21.51
CA ASP A 754 -9.26 -1.43 -22.70
C ASP A 754 -7.78 -1.87 -22.67
N SER A 755 -7.18 -2.00 -23.86
CA SER A 755 -5.73 -2.26 -24.04
C SER A 755 -5.28 -1.62 -25.35
N PHE A 756 -4.14 -0.92 -25.34
CA PHE A 756 -3.53 -0.37 -26.55
C PHE A 756 -2.88 -1.47 -27.41
N VAL A 757 -2.56 -2.62 -26.81
CA VAL A 757 -1.76 -3.66 -27.46
C VAL A 757 -2.60 -4.31 -28.56
N GLU A 758 -2.23 -4.03 -29.81
CA GLU A 758 -2.92 -4.55 -30.98
C GLU A 758 -2.97 -6.09 -30.95
N GLY A 759 -4.15 -6.65 -31.22
CA GLY A 759 -4.42 -8.09 -31.11
C GLY A 759 -4.81 -8.59 -29.71
N GLN A 760 -4.71 -7.79 -28.63
CA GLN A 760 -5.24 -8.17 -27.31
C GLN A 760 -6.74 -7.86 -27.17
N ASP A 761 -7.40 -8.51 -26.20
CA ASP A 761 -8.84 -8.44 -25.95
C ASP A 761 -9.42 -7.02 -25.83
N GLY A 762 -8.65 -6.09 -25.23
CA GLY A 762 -9.04 -4.71 -25.01
C GLY A 762 -8.75 -3.74 -26.17
N GLY A 763 -8.17 -4.22 -27.27
CA GLY A 763 -7.93 -3.41 -28.47
C GLY A 763 -9.25 -2.91 -29.08
N ILE A 764 -9.29 -1.66 -29.57
CA ILE A 764 -10.54 -1.00 -30.00
C ILE A 764 -11.36 -1.78 -31.03
N GLY A 765 -10.70 -2.50 -31.95
CA GLY A 765 -11.37 -3.38 -32.92
C GLY A 765 -12.00 -4.61 -32.27
N ASN A 766 -11.27 -5.27 -31.37
CA ASN A 766 -11.74 -6.43 -30.62
C ASN A 766 -12.87 -6.04 -29.64
N LEU A 767 -12.78 -4.87 -29.00
CA LEU A 767 -13.87 -4.32 -28.20
C LEU A 767 -15.12 -4.03 -29.03
N LEU A 768 -14.99 -3.49 -30.24
CA LEU A 768 -16.12 -3.26 -31.14
C LEU A 768 -16.80 -4.58 -31.52
N GLU A 769 -16.03 -5.59 -31.93
CA GLU A 769 -16.54 -6.93 -32.27
C GLU A 769 -17.25 -7.60 -31.07
N LYS A 770 -16.62 -7.62 -29.89
CA LYS A 770 -17.20 -8.19 -28.66
C LYS A 770 -18.45 -7.42 -28.21
N THR A 771 -18.50 -6.10 -28.41
CA THR A 771 -19.68 -5.26 -28.12
C THR A 771 -20.83 -5.53 -29.10
N GLN A 772 -20.53 -5.73 -30.39
CA GLN A 772 -21.53 -6.14 -31.39
C GLN A 772 -22.05 -7.57 -31.16
N ALA A 773 -21.17 -8.51 -30.78
CA ALA A 773 -21.55 -9.87 -30.38
C ALA A 773 -22.47 -9.87 -29.14
N LEU A 774 -22.15 -9.06 -28.12
CA LEU A 774 -23.01 -8.83 -26.95
C LEU A 774 -24.39 -8.28 -27.35
N GLY A 775 -24.45 -7.30 -28.26
CA GLY A 775 -25.72 -6.76 -28.76
C GLY A 775 -26.60 -7.81 -29.44
N GLN A 776 -26.00 -8.64 -30.30
CA GLN A 776 -26.70 -9.78 -30.93
C GLN A 776 -27.15 -10.82 -29.90
N MET A 777 -26.28 -11.19 -28.96
CA MET A 777 -26.59 -12.15 -27.88
C MET A 777 -27.73 -11.65 -26.99
N ARG A 778 -27.76 -10.36 -26.64
CA ARG A 778 -28.87 -9.72 -25.93
C ARG A 778 -30.17 -9.84 -26.73
N GLN A 779 -30.17 -9.43 -27.99
CA GLN A 779 -31.36 -9.45 -28.85
C GLN A 779 -31.94 -10.87 -29.03
N GLN A 780 -31.08 -11.88 -29.10
CA GLN A 780 -31.48 -13.28 -29.27
C GLN A 780 -31.98 -13.94 -27.98
N ASN A 781 -31.33 -13.68 -26.84
CA ASN A 781 -31.53 -14.49 -25.62
C ASN A 781 -32.27 -13.77 -24.48
N PHE A 782 -32.14 -12.45 -24.36
CA PHE A 782 -32.76 -11.66 -23.28
C PHE A 782 -33.20 -10.24 -23.72
N PRO A 783 -33.92 -10.08 -24.86
CA PRO A 783 -34.21 -8.76 -25.45
C PRO A 783 -35.07 -7.84 -24.56
N SER A 784 -35.89 -8.42 -23.67
CA SER A 784 -36.74 -7.69 -22.72
C SER A 784 -35.99 -7.11 -21.51
N LYS A 785 -34.75 -7.55 -21.25
CA LYS A 785 -33.98 -7.10 -20.10
C LYS A 785 -33.19 -5.83 -20.38
N ARG A 786 -32.87 -5.11 -19.31
CA ARG A 786 -31.94 -3.99 -19.39
C ARG A 786 -30.51 -4.53 -19.51
N LEU A 787 -29.67 -3.85 -20.27
CA LEU A 787 -28.23 -4.09 -20.35
C LEU A 787 -27.51 -2.81 -19.92
N TRP A 788 -26.72 -2.87 -18.85
CA TRP A 788 -25.97 -1.74 -18.33
C TRP A 788 -24.47 -2.00 -18.52
N MET A 789 -23.74 -1.04 -19.08
CA MET A 789 -22.28 -1.04 -19.00
C MET A 789 -21.91 -0.34 -17.69
N THR A 790 -21.32 -1.08 -16.77
CA THR A 790 -21.20 -0.74 -15.35
C THR A 790 -19.83 -0.23 -14.94
N GLU A 791 -18.79 -0.50 -15.73
CA GLU A 791 -17.41 -0.08 -15.46
C GLU A 791 -16.59 -0.02 -16.76
N THR A 792 -15.90 1.07 -17.02
CA THR A 792 -14.88 1.15 -18.08
C THR A 792 -13.68 1.97 -17.62
N THR A 793 -12.50 1.35 -17.69
CA THR A 793 -11.21 1.87 -17.20
C THR A 793 -10.43 2.57 -18.29
N GLY A 794 -9.30 3.20 -17.93
CA GLY A 794 -8.22 3.53 -18.87
C GLY A 794 -6.93 2.72 -18.66
N ALA A 795 -6.88 1.83 -17.67
CA ALA A 795 -5.66 1.15 -17.26
C ALA A 795 -5.94 -0.12 -16.44
N GLN A 796 -5.40 -1.25 -16.90
CA GLN A 796 -5.54 -2.55 -16.23
C GLN A 796 -4.43 -2.81 -15.18
N TRP A 797 -4.67 -3.79 -14.31
CA TRP A 797 -3.69 -4.37 -13.40
C TRP A 797 -3.52 -5.85 -13.76
N ASN A 798 -2.28 -6.34 -13.89
CA ASN A 798 -2.00 -7.72 -14.30
C ASN A 798 -1.05 -8.48 -13.36
N GLY A 799 -1.09 -8.17 -12.06
CA GLY A 799 -0.36 -8.89 -11.02
C GLY A 799 1.15 -8.59 -10.90
N ALA A 800 1.85 -8.31 -12.00
CA ALA A 800 3.29 -8.12 -12.01
C ALA A 800 3.76 -6.65 -12.11
N GLN A 801 3.09 -5.82 -12.92
CA GLN A 801 3.36 -4.39 -13.05
C GLN A 801 2.04 -3.61 -13.24
N TRP A 802 2.05 -2.30 -13.02
CA TRP A 802 0.93 -1.44 -13.42
C TRP A 802 1.04 -1.14 -14.92
N HIS A 803 0.36 -1.92 -15.74
CA HIS A 803 0.27 -1.70 -17.18
C HIS A 803 -0.80 -0.65 -17.48
N THR A 804 -0.42 0.63 -17.42
CA THR A 804 -1.29 1.81 -17.51
C THR A 804 -1.74 2.10 -18.95
N PHE A 805 -2.36 1.11 -19.58
CA PHE A 805 -2.17 0.83 -21.00
C PHE A 805 -3.44 0.47 -21.78
N GLY A 806 -4.58 1.07 -21.45
CA GLY A 806 -5.65 1.28 -22.43
C GLY A 806 -5.23 2.17 -23.61
N TRP A 807 -4.23 3.00 -23.36
CA TRP A 807 -3.75 4.09 -24.22
C TRP A 807 -2.29 3.86 -24.62
N THR A 808 -1.92 4.16 -25.87
CA THR A 808 -0.49 4.28 -26.20
C THR A 808 0.10 5.50 -25.47
N PRO A 809 1.37 5.47 -25.01
CA PRO A 809 1.93 6.54 -24.17
C PRO A 809 2.00 7.93 -24.82
N ASP A 810 1.86 8.02 -26.14
CA ASP A 810 1.93 9.23 -26.96
C ASP A 810 0.57 9.91 -27.21
N LEU A 811 -0.56 9.26 -26.87
CA LEU A 811 -1.90 9.86 -27.06
C LEU A 811 -2.10 11.09 -26.17
N SER A 812 -2.52 12.20 -26.77
CA SER A 812 -2.88 13.40 -26.01
C SER A 812 -4.20 13.23 -25.25
N GLU A 813 -4.39 13.97 -24.15
CA GLU A 813 -5.66 14.01 -23.40
C GLU A 813 -6.90 14.27 -24.28
N HIS A 814 -6.71 14.98 -25.39
CA HIS A 814 -7.77 15.19 -26.38
C HIS A 814 -8.06 13.91 -27.18
N ASP A 815 -7.05 13.23 -27.71
CA ASP A 815 -7.24 12.01 -28.51
C ASP A 815 -7.84 10.88 -27.66
N LYS A 816 -7.45 10.80 -26.37
CA LYS A 816 -8.09 9.93 -25.37
C LYS A 816 -9.57 10.26 -25.17
N ALA A 817 -9.94 11.54 -25.15
CA ALA A 817 -11.33 11.96 -25.02
C ALA A 817 -12.20 11.54 -26.23
N ILE A 818 -11.62 11.50 -27.44
CA ILE A 818 -12.33 11.05 -28.64
C ILE A 818 -12.57 9.53 -28.60
N LEU A 819 -11.62 8.73 -28.13
CA LEU A 819 -11.84 7.30 -27.94
C LEU A 819 -12.80 7.01 -26.77
N ALA A 820 -12.77 7.81 -25.70
CA ALA A 820 -13.78 7.74 -24.64
C ALA A 820 -15.20 7.96 -25.20
N ALA A 821 -15.38 8.91 -26.12
CA ALA A 821 -16.64 9.07 -26.86
C ALA A 821 -16.96 7.87 -27.76
N ARG A 822 -15.95 7.18 -28.31
CA ARG A 822 -16.11 5.94 -29.08
C ARG A 822 -16.60 4.77 -28.22
N TYR A 823 -16.11 4.63 -26.98
CA TYR A 823 -16.60 3.65 -26.00
C TYR A 823 -18.07 3.91 -25.61
N ILE A 824 -18.43 5.18 -25.35
CA ILE A 824 -19.84 5.57 -25.11
C ILE A 824 -20.69 5.25 -26.34
N HIS A 825 -20.19 5.57 -27.54
CA HIS A 825 -20.89 5.27 -28.78
C HIS A 825 -21.18 3.77 -28.93
N MET A 826 -20.16 2.90 -28.88
CA MET A 826 -20.37 1.47 -29.13
C MET A 826 -21.26 0.82 -28.07
N THR A 827 -21.14 1.26 -26.81
CA THR A 827 -22.02 0.79 -25.73
C THR A 827 -23.50 1.06 -26.03
N LEU A 828 -23.84 2.29 -26.46
CA LEU A 828 -25.22 2.70 -26.71
C LEU A 828 -25.73 2.32 -28.12
N SER A 829 -24.83 2.16 -29.09
CA SER A 829 -25.18 1.87 -30.49
C SER A 829 -25.07 0.41 -30.90
N ASP A 830 -23.99 -0.27 -30.49
CA ASP A 830 -23.61 -1.61 -30.98
C ASP A 830 -24.09 -2.71 -30.02
N ALA A 831 -23.85 -2.55 -28.70
CA ALA A 831 -24.44 -3.43 -27.67
C ALA A 831 -25.90 -3.07 -27.33
N GLU A 832 -26.35 -1.89 -27.74
CA GLU A 832 -27.67 -1.33 -27.42
C GLU A 832 -27.96 -1.26 -25.90
N ALA A 833 -26.93 -0.94 -25.11
CA ALA A 833 -27.07 -0.79 -23.67
C ALA A 833 -28.00 0.38 -23.30
N ASN A 834 -28.66 0.26 -22.15
CA ASN A 834 -29.53 1.26 -21.57
C ASN A 834 -28.77 2.27 -20.70
N ALA A 835 -27.62 1.89 -20.13
CA ALA A 835 -26.82 2.78 -19.28
C ALA A 835 -25.32 2.65 -19.57
N PHE A 836 -24.59 3.75 -19.32
CA PHE A 836 -23.14 3.83 -19.42
C PHE A 836 -22.57 4.45 -18.14
N LEU A 837 -21.73 3.71 -17.42
CA LEU A 837 -21.07 4.15 -16.19
C LEU A 837 -19.54 4.17 -16.36
N TRP A 838 -18.93 5.35 -16.22
CA TRP A 838 -17.47 5.51 -16.25
C TRP A 838 -16.83 5.04 -14.94
N TRP A 839 -15.61 4.51 -14.97
CA TRP A 839 -14.94 4.03 -13.77
C TRP A 839 -14.67 5.14 -12.73
N GLY A 840 -13.78 6.09 -13.01
CA GLY A 840 -13.48 7.21 -12.12
C GLY A 840 -14.34 8.45 -12.40
N LEU A 841 -15.56 8.51 -11.88
CA LEU A 841 -16.41 9.70 -11.98
C LEU A 841 -15.75 10.90 -11.27
N ILE A 842 -15.26 10.66 -10.05
CA ILE A 842 -14.31 11.49 -9.33
C ILE A 842 -13.10 10.60 -9.01
N TYR A 843 -11.89 11.12 -9.21
CA TYR A 843 -10.66 10.38 -8.97
C TYR A 843 -9.56 11.27 -8.35
N SER A 844 -8.79 10.74 -7.41
CA SER A 844 -7.64 11.43 -6.81
C SER A 844 -6.48 11.46 -7.79
N LEU A 845 -5.93 12.65 -8.09
CA LEU A 845 -4.63 12.71 -8.78
C LEU A 845 -3.54 11.99 -7.97
N ALA A 846 -2.48 11.59 -8.65
CA ALA A 846 -1.34 10.99 -8.00
C ALA A 846 -0.59 12.04 -7.15
N PRO A 847 -0.18 11.71 -5.91
CA PRO A 847 0.70 12.53 -5.08
C PRO A 847 1.86 13.17 -5.85
N GLU A 848 2.37 14.32 -5.41
CA GLU A 848 3.71 14.76 -5.83
C GLU A 848 4.80 13.74 -5.47
N ARG A 849 4.62 12.95 -4.40
CA ARG A 849 5.50 11.83 -4.02
C ARG A 849 5.54 10.66 -5.02
N VAL A 850 4.57 10.54 -5.92
CA VAL A 850 4.59 9.56 -7.03
C VAL A 850 5.25 10.23 -8.23
N THR A 851 6.51 9.88 -8.46
CA THR A 851 7.36 10.44 -9.52
C THR A 851 7.38 9.60 -10.80
N ASP A 852 6.86 8.36 -10.77
CA ASP A 852 6.71 7.54 -11.97
C ASP A 852 5.67 8.15 -12.92
N PRO A 853 6.05 8.58 -14.14
CA PRO A 853 5.14 9.28 -15.05
C PRO A 853 3.96 8.40 -15.47
N ASN A 854 4.13 7.08 -15.56
CA ASN A 854 3.06 6.16 -15.94
C ASN A 854 1.96 6.12 -14.87
N THR A 855 2.33 5.95 -13.60
CA THR A 855 1.39 6.01 -12.46
C THR A 855 0.76 7.40 -12.34
N ARG A 856 1.50 8.49 -12.56
CA ARG A 856 0.91 9.85 -12.59
C ARG A 856 -0.14 9.99 -13.69
N GLN A 857 0.17 9.54 -14.90
CA GLN A 857 -0.73 9.60 -16.03
C GLN A 857 -1.95 8.68 -15.84
N LYS A 858 -1.79 7.51 -15.22
CA LYS A 858 -2.89 6.62 -14.81
C LYS A 858 -3.93 7.36 -13.96
N HIS A 859 -3.50 8.04 -12.90
CA HIS A 859 -4.41 8.79 -12.02
C HIS A 859 -5.11 9.95 -12.75
N ARG A 860 -4.56 10.45 -13.86
CA ARG A 860 -5.19 11.44 -14.75
C ARG A 860 -6.15 10.79 -15.77
N ASP A 861 -5.95 9.51 -16.09
CA ASP A 861 -6.72 8.80 -17.12
C ASP A 861 -7.99 8.13 -16.60
N GLU A 862 -8.00 7.66 -15.37
CA GLU A 862 -9.22 7.08 -14.77
C GLU A 862 -10.32 8.14 -14.53
N GLY A 863 -9.93 9.42 -14.32
CA GLY A 863 -10.80 10.48 -13.82
C GLY A 863 -11.51 11.35 -14.87
N LEU A 864 -12.82 11.57 -14.70
CA LEU A 864 -13.56 12.67 -15.34
C LEU A 864 -13.40 13.98 -14.55
N VAL A 865 -13.68 13.95 -13.26
CA VAL A 865 -13.35 15.01 -12.29
C VAL A 865 -12.15 14.59 -11.46
N LEU A 866 -11.19 15.51 -11.30
CA LEU A 866 -9.97 15.26 -10.53
C LEU A 866 -9.93 16.10 -9.25
N VAL A 867 -9.47 15.48 -8.16
CA VAL A 867 -9.26 16.09 -6.84
C VAL A 867 -7.81 15.93 -6.36
N GLN A 868 -7.42 16.75 -5.37
CA GLN A 868 -6.16 16.57 -4.65
C GLN A 868 -6.12 15.24 -3.89
N GLU A 869 -4.93 14.64 -3.74
CA GLU A 869 -4.74 13.50 -2.83
C GLU A 869 -4.95 13.94 -1.38
N GLU A 870 -4.26 15.00 -0.97
CA GLU A 870 -4.32 15.54 0.39
C GLU A 870 -5.69 16.13 0.71
N THR A 871 -6.16 15.87 1.94
CA THR A 871 -7.42 16.42 2.45
C THR A 871 -7.19 17.75 3.17
N GLN A 872 -7.94 18.78 2.78
CA GLN A 872 -7.98 20.07 3.47
C GLN A 872 -9.27 20.13 4.30
N ASN A 873 -9.13 20.27 5.63
CA ASN A 873 -10.25 20.17 6.58
C ASN A 873 -11.06 18.87 6.43
N GLY A 874 -10.39 17.77 6.09
CA GLY A 874 -10.99 16.45 5.87
C GLY A 874 -11.44 16.15 4.42
N PHE A 875 -11.50 17.14 3.52
CA PHE A 875 -12.00 16.97 2.15
C PHE A 875 -10.91 17.17 1.07
N GLN A 876 -10.95 16.33 0.04
CA GLN A 876 -10.09 16.43 -1.15
C GLN A 876 -10.60 17.55 -2.07
N ALA A 877 -9.79 18.59 -2.25
CA ALA A 877 -10.21 19.78 -3.00
C ALA A 877 -10.34 19.52 -4.52
N PHE A 878 -11.37 20.10 -5.15
CA PHE A 878 -11.53 20.07 -6.61
C PHE A 878 -10.35 20.72 -7.34
N LEU A 879 -9.81 20.04 -8.35
CA LEU A 879 -8.75 20.55 -9.22
C LEU A 879 -9.26 20.90 -10.62
N GLU A 880 -9.74 19.91 -11.37
CA GLU A 880 -10.04 20.09 -12.79
C GLU A 880 -11.10 19.10 -13.32
N ARG A 881 -11.54 19.36 -14.56
CA ARG A 881 -12.33 18.48 -15.41
C ARG A 881 -11.43 18.06 -16.58
N THR A 882 -11.19 16.78 -16.78
CA THR A 882 -10.35 16.29 -17.89
C THR A 882 -11.04 16.50 -19.24
N LYS A 883 -10.34 16.40 -20.39
CA LYS A 883 -11.06 16.46 -21.69
C LYS A 883 -12.05 15.31 -21.86
N LYS A 884 -11.81 14.17 -21.19
CA LYS A 884 -12.72 13.01 -21.10
C LYS A 884 -14.08 13.39 -20.48
N TYR A 885 -14.11 14.28 -19.48
CA TYR A 885 -15.35 14.88 -18.93
C TYR A 885 -16.21 15.53 -20.03
N TYR A 886 -15.60 16.34 -20.90
CA TYR A 886 -16.33 17.08 -21.94
C TYR A 886 -16.72 16.20 -23.13
N ALA A 887 -16.07 15.07 -23.34
CA ALA A 887 -16.54 14.01 -24.24
C ALA A 887 -17.77 13.28 -23.65
N PHE A 888 -17.72 12.88 -22.39
CA PHE A 888 -18.85 12.26 -21.67
C PHE A 888 -20.09 13.17 -21.65
N ARG A 889 -19.87 14.47 -21.39
CA ARG A 889 -20.93 15.50 -21.33
C ARG A 889 -21.69 15.69 -22.65
N GLN A 890 -21.11 15.37 -23.81
CA GLN A 890 -21.81 15.42 -25.10
C GLN A 890 -22.98 14.43 -25.17
N TYR A 891 -22.93 13.35 -24.38
CA TYR A 891 -24.06 12.43 -24.18
C TYR A 891 -24.89 12.84 -22.97
N SER A 892 -24.32 12.78 -21.76
CA SER A 892 -25.07 12.89 -20.50
C SER A 892 -25.68 14.28 -20.25
N GLY A 893 -25.11 15.34 -20.83
CA GLY A 893 -25.68 16.68 -20.75
C GLY A 893 -27.01 16.83 -21.48
N PHE A 894 -27.26 16.01 -22.51
CA PHE A 894 -28.35 16.21 -23.48
C PHE A 894 -29.33 15.03 -23.54
N VAL A 895 -28.85 13.81 -23.35
CA VAL A 895 -29.65 12.58 -23.27
C VAL A 895 -29.92 12.26 -21.79
N ARG A 896 -31.18 11.99 -21.44
CA ARG A 896 -31.63 11.80 -20.04
C ARG A 896 -32.33 10.45 -19.85
N PRO A 897 -32.49 9.97 -18.60
CA PRO A 897 -33.35 8.82 -18.31
C PRO A 897 -34.70 8.88 -19.02
N GLY A 898 -35.13 7.76 -19.60
CA GLY A 898 -36.32 7.62 -20.43
C GLY A 898 -36.16 7.99 -21.90
N TYR A 899 -35.10 8.68 -22.32
CA TYR A 899 -34.87 8.98 -23.75
C TYR A 899 -34.75 7.68 -24.57
N GLN A 900 -35.32 7.66 -25.77
CA GLN A 900 -35.33 6.49 -26.65
C GLN A 900 -34.26 6.62 -27.73
N ARG A 901 -33.28 5.71 -27.77
CA ARG A 901 -32.29 5.62 -28.85
C ARG A 901 -32.98 5.20 -30.14
N LEU A 902 -32.76 5.98 -31.19
CA LEU A 902 -33.23 5.76 -32.56
C LEU A 902 -32.11 5.11 -33.38
N ALA A 903 -32.49 4.23 -34.31
CA ALA A 903 -31.62 3.76 -35.37
C ALA A 903 -31.35 4.92 -36.35
N VAL A 904 -30.08 5.19 -36.65
CA VAL A 904 -29.64 6.19 -37.63
C VAL A 904 -28.63 5.55 -38.58
N ASP A 905 -28.75 5.88 -39.87
CA ASP A 905 -27.88 5.34 -40.89
C ASP A 905 -26.57 6.15 -40.87
N SER A 906 -25.52 5.58 -40.26
CA SER A 906 -24.22 6.24 -40.07
C SER A 906 -23.38 6.22 -41.35
N PRO A 907 -22.74 7.34 -41.77
CA PRO A 907 -21.67 7.31 -42.78
C PRO A 907 -20.49 6.47 -42.30
N THR A 908 -19.80 5.76 -43.20
CA THR A 908 -18.72 4.80 -42.88
C THR A 908 -17.59 5.37 -41.99
N HIS A 909 -17.39 6.68 -42.02
CA HIS A 909 -16.34 7.43 -41.33
C HIS A 909 -16.86 8.33 -40.18
N LEU A 910 -18.14 8.25 -39.80
CA LEU A 910 -18.74 9.00 -38.68
C LEU A 910 -19.67 8.12 -37.86
N GLN A 911 -19.49 8.12 -36.53
CA GLN A 911 -20.32 7.32 -35.63
C GLN A 911 -21.52 8.14 -35.17
N VAL A 912 -22.72 7.85 -35.71
CA VAL A 912 -23.93 8.68 -35.50
C VAL A 912 -24.97 7.97 -34.63
N SER A 913 -25.32 8.58 -33.51
CA SER A 913 -26.38 8.10 -32.61
C SER A 913 -27.43 9.19 -32.40
N ALA A 914 -28.71 8.83 -32.36
CA ALA A 914 -29.78 9.78 -32.05
C ALA A 914 -30.74 9.26 -30.99
N TYR A 915 -31.38 10.19 -30.28
CA TYR A 915 -32.20 9.94 -29.11
C TYR A 915 -33.42 10.88 -29.13
N ARG A 916 -34.60 10.34 -28.80
CA ARG A 916 -35.88 11.08 -28.72
C ARG A 916 -36.30 11.20 -27.26
N SER A 917 -36.72 12.37 -26.81
CA SER A 917 -37.23 12.55 -25.44
C SER A 917 -38.56 11.82 -25.22
N PRO A 918 -38.94 11.46 -23.96
CA PRO A 918 -40.19 10.72 -23.68
C PRO A 918 -41.47 11.44 -24.14
N ASP A 919 -41.50 12.76 -23.94
CA ASP A 919 -42.56 13.69 -24.39
C ASP A 919 -42.52 13.93 -25.92
N ARG A 920 -41.51 13.41 -26.61
CA ARG A 920 -41.22 13.61 -28.03
C ARG A 920 -41.00 15.09 -28.40
N ALA A 921 -40.72 15.97 -27.43
CA ALA A 921 -40.47 17.38 -27.69
C ALA A 921 -39.08 17.64 -28.28
N LYS A 922 -38.11 16.73 -28.06
CA LYS A 922 -36.71 16.90 -28.44
C LYS A 922 -36.14 15.69 -29.20
N LEU A 923 -35.25 15.98 -30.14
CA LEU A 923 -34.27 15.03 -30.69
C LEU A 923 -32.87 15.49 -30.30
N VAL A 924 -32.01 14.54 -29.95
CA VAL A 924 -30.58 14.76 -29.70
C VAL A 924 -29.80 13.83 -30.60
N VAL A 925 -28.82 14.34 -31.34
CA VAL A 925 -27.94 13.56 -32.21
C VAL A 925 -26.50 13.78 -31.74
N VAL A 926 -25.78 12.71 -31.43
CA VAL A 926 -24.35 12.76 -31.10
C VAL A 926 -23.58 12.07 -32.21
N VAL A 927 -22.69 12.85 -32.84
CA VAL A 927 -21.76 12.41 -33.89
C VAL A 927 -20.36 12.36 -33.29
N VAL A 928 -19.65 11.24 -33.46
CA VAL A 928 -18.21 11.12 -33.18
C VAL A 928 -17.46 11.03 -34.50
N ASN A 929 -16.45 11.88 -34.66
CA ASN A 929 -15.45 11.79 -35.71
C ASN A 929 -14.13 11.33 -35.09
N ASP A 930 -13.90 10.02 -35.11
CA ASP A 930 -12.67 9.37 -34.65
C ASP A 930 -11.55 9.36 -35.71
N SER A 931 -11.82 9.86 -36.93
CA SER A 931 -10.83 10.05 -37.99
C SER A 931 -10.00 11.34 -37.81
N ASN A 932 -8.98 11.54 -38.67
CA ASN A 932 -8.24 12.80 -38.77
C ASN A 932 -8.87 13.79 -39.78
N ASP A 933 -9.97 13.42 -40.42
CA ASP A 933 -10.52 14.11 -41.58
C ASP A 933 -11.57 15.17 -41.21
N VAL A 934 -11.70 16.21 -42.03
CA VAL A 934 -12.74 17.25 -41.88
C VAL A 934 -13.96 16.89 -42.72
N HIS A 935 -15.15 16.93 -42.12
CA HIS A 935 -16.41 16.58 -42.77
C HIS A 935 -17.41 17.73 -42.68
N ASP A 936 -18.12 18.01 -43.77
CA ASP A 936 -19.39 18.73 -43.65
C ASP A 936 -20.46 17.73 -43.20
N VAL A 937 -21.26 18.12 -42.21
CA VAL A 937 -22.22 17.26 -41.51
C VAL A 937 -23.51 18.04 -41.33
N GLN A 938 -24.43 17.80 -42.26
CA GLN A 938 -25.75 18.41 -42.32
C GLN A 938 -26.80 17.43 -41.81
N PHE A 939 -27.92 17.96 -41.31
CA PHE A 939 -28.96 17.17 -40.66
C PHE A 939 -30.32 17.44 -41.28
N SER A 940 -31.02 16.37 -41.67
CA SER A 940 -32.39 16.40 -42.15
C SER A 940 -33.29 15.79 -41.07
N ALA A 941 -33.87 16.67 -40.24
CA ALA A 941 -34.90 16.33 -39.26
C ALA A 941 -36.30 16.37 -39.89
N PRO A 942 -37.31 15.72 -39.27
CA PRO A 942 -38.71 15.88 -39.68
C PRO A 942 -39.17 17.34 -39.55
N ALA A 943 -40.10 17.77 -40.40
CA ALA A 943 -40.44 19.19 -40.60
C ALA A 943 -41.02 19.93 -39.37
N ASP A 944 -41.47 19.18 -38.37
CA ASP A 944 -41.95 19.66 -37.08
C ASP A 944 -40.82 19.91 -36.06
N TYR A 945 -39.59 19.45 -36.32
CA TYR A 945 -38.43 19.68 -35.45
C TYR A 945 -37.49 20.77 -36.00
N LYS A 946 -37.18 21.76 -35.17
CA LYS A 946 -36.28 22.88 -35.49
C LYS A 946 -34.97 22.75 -34.73
N LEU A 947 -33.86 23.05 -35.38
CA LEU A 947 -32.54 23.05 -34.73
C LEU A 947 -32.48 24.13 -33.65
N SER A 948 -32.15 23.77 -32.41
CA SER A 948 -32.07 24.71 -31.28
C SER A 948 -30.68 24.83 -30.66
N GLN A 949 -29.87 23.75 -30.65
CA GLN A 949 -28.49 23.81 -30.16
C GLN A 949 -27.54 22.95 -31.01
N VAL A 950 -26.29 23.42 -31.15
CA VAL A 950 -25.16 22.64 -31.67
C VAL A 950 -23.98 22.87 -30.73
N ARG A 951 -23.33 21.77 -30.31
CA ARG A 951 -22.29 21.74 -29.28
C ARG A 951 -21.12 20.88 -29.77
N GLN A 952 -19.88 21.28 -29.49
CA GLN A 952 -18.70 20.55 -29.96
C GLN A 952 -17.60 20.42 -28.90
N THR A 953 -16.97 19.25 -28.87
CA THR A 953 -15.72 18.98 -28.15
C THR A 953 -14.66 18.63 -29.18
N ASP A 954 -13.58 19.38 -29.23
CA ASP A 954 -12.45 19.19 -30.15
C ASP A 954 -11.12 19.59 -29.48
N ARG A 955 -10.08 19.91 -30.27
CA ARG A 955 -8.77 20.35 -29.75
C ARG A 955 -8.80 21.72 -29.08
N GLN A 956 -9.74 22.58 -29.46
CA GLN A 956 -9.86 23.97 -28.98
C GLN A 956 -11.09 24.19 -28.08
N ARG A 957 -12.15 23.39 -28.25
CA ARG A 957 -13.45 23.55 -27.59
C ARG A 957 -13.81 22.40 -26.66
N ASP A 958 -14.47 22.70 -25.54
CA ASP A 958 -14.88 21.73 -24.51
C ASP A 958 -16.40 21.77 -24.23
N CYS A 959 -17.18 21.13 -25.12
CA CYS A 959 -18.66 21.12 -25.14
C CYS A 959 -19.29 22.53 -25.34
N GLU A 960 -18.65 23.33 -26.18
CA GLU A 960 -19.01 24.73 -26.46
C GLU A 960 -19.98 24.86 -27.64
N PRO A 961 -20.75 25.98 -27.74
CA PRO A 961 -21.62 26.24 -28.87
C PRO A 961 -20.83 26.44 -30.16
N VAL A 962 -21.32 25.90 -31.29
CA VAL A 962 -20.74 26.14 -32.63
C VAL A 962 -21.83 26.42 -33.67
N PRO A 963 -21.54 27.10 -34.79
CA PRO A 963 -22.49 27.25 -35.89
C PRO A 963 -22.84 25.89 -36.52
N ALA A 964 -24.11 25.68 -36.85
CA ALA A 964 -24.58 24.45 -37.49
C ALA A 964 -23.91 24.16 -38.84
N SER A 965 -23.54 25.22 -39.58
CA SER A 965 -22.86 25.17 -40.86
C SER A 965 -21.33 25.18 -40.76
N GLU A 966 -20.75 25.07 -39.56
CA GLU A 966 -19.31 24.86 -39.41
C GLU A 966 -18.98 23.41 -39.74
N ALA A 967 -17.98 23.15 -40.59
CA ALA A 967 -17.51 21.79 -40.84
C ALA A 967 -17.02 21.13 -39.53
N MET A 968 -17.29 19.84 -39.36
CA MET A 968 -16.84 19.05 -38.21
C MET A 968 -15.36 18.67 -38.41
N PRO A 969 -14.45 19.09 -37.53
CA PRO A 969 -13.03 18.79 -37.67
C PRO A 969 -12.70 17.33 -37.37
N GLY A 970 -11.54 16.86 -37.83
CA GLY A 970 -10.94 15.60 -37.39
C GLY A 970 -10.78 15.56 -35.87
N LYS A 971 -10.92 14.36 -35.29
CA LYS A 971 -10.87 14.12 -33.84
C LYS A 971 -11.84 15.06 -33.09
N SER A 972 -13.15 14.84 -33.23
CA SER A 972 -14.15 15.66 -32.54
C SER A 972 -15.45 14.93 -32.23
N VAL A 973 -16.22 15.49 -31.29
CA VAL A 973 -17.57 15.04 -30.93
C VAL A 973 -18.51 16.22 -31.06
N ARG A 974 -19.62 16.06 -31.79
CA ARG A 974 -20.64 17.10 -31.99
C ARG A 974 -22.01 16.59 -31.56
N THR A 975 -22.66 17.33 -30.66
CA THR A 975 -24.06 17.09 -30.26
C THR A 975 -24.97 18.16 -30.84
N VAL A 976 -26.11 17.73 -31.36
CA VAL A 976 -27.07 18.54 -32.10
C VAL A 976 -28.45 18.29 -31.50
N VAL A 977 -29.14 19.36 -31.08
CA VAL A 977 -30.45 19.28 -30.43
C VAL A 977 -31.49 19.97 -31.31
N PHE A 978 -32.59 19.26 -31.56
CA PHE A 978 -33.78 19.79 -32.23
C PHE A 978 -34.96 19.77 -31.27
N GLU A 979 -35.83 20.77 -31.37
CA GLU A 979 -37.02 20.95 -30.53
C GLU A 979 -38.23 21.29 -31.42
N ARG A 980 -39.44 20.95 -31.01
CA ARG A 980 -40.68 21.17 -31.78
C ARG A 980 -41.20 22.62 -31.69
#